data_AF-A0A8C7HP00-F1
#
_entry.id   AF-A0A8C7HP00-F1
#
_cell.length_a   1.000
_cell.length_b   1.000
_cell.length_c   1.000
_cell.angle_alpha   90.00
_cell.angle_beta   90.00
_cell.angle_gamma   90.00
#
_symmetry.space_group_name_H-M   'P 1'
#
loop_
_entity.id
_entity.type
_entity.pdbx_description
1 polymer ?
#
loop_
_entity_poly.entity_id
_entity_poly.type
_entity_poly.pdbx_seq_one_letter_code
_entity_poly.pdbx_strand_id
1 'polypeptide(L)'
;MLVYISVLGQIYYTPPLRIHPPVLVQIYYTPPLRIHPPVLVQIYYTPPLRIPPSVLGQIYYTTPLRIPPSVLVQIYYTPPLRIPLSVLVQIYYTPPLRIPLSVLVQIYYTSPLRIPLSVLVQIYYTPPLCSGTDLLHPSSQDPSLCSGTDLLHPSSQDPSLCSGTDLLHPSSQDRSPLAHLLLSSLPQHMSTPGLVLGVYESEEEDDSLHLTESAAGVNRVLSGKLTELLKISGPGLKKGKSRIFYGLHEDFPCIAVVGLGRNSLGVCGTEYWDTCKENIRAAIAGCRVLQNHVLTHIEVDGCNDSQSAAEGAVLGLFTYDDLKTKKKTRVTTQLHDTHTRTSTDSLLAPYADHVIVHKRSQEWIEEQQMGAFLSVSKGSEEPPVFLELHYNGCPDNAQCPLLLVGKGITFDSGGISLKPPSGMDAMRADMGGAATVCSAIITAAALNLPINIIGLAPLCENMPSGKANKPGDVVTAKNGKTIQVDNTDAEGRLILADALCYAHSFNPRAIVNAATLTGAMDVALGSAATGVFTNSDWLWEQLHKASVVTGDRVWRMPLFQHYTRQVTDCQLADLNNVGKYSRSGGACTAAAFLREFVTAPHWAHLDIAGVMTNKDEVPYLKKGMSGRPTRTLVEFAAGLANQA
;
A
#
# COMPACT_ATOMS: atom_id res chain seq x y z
N MET A 1 -46.31 19.30 -11.72
CA MET A 1 -45.42 20.47 -11.95
C MET A 1 -45.16 20.64 -13.45
N LEU A 2 -45.15 21.88 -13.95
CA LEU A 2 -44.86 22.22 -15.35
C LEU A 2 -43.59 23.08 -15.38
N VAL A 3 -42.56 22.65 -16.11
CA VAL A 3 -41.29 23.38 -16.26
C VAL A 3 -41.20 23.89 -17.69
N TYR A 4 -41.16 25.22 -17.86
CA TYR A 4 -41.23 25.91 -19.15
C TYR A 4 -40.00 26.77 -19.48
N ILE A 5 -39.01 26.86 -18.58
CA ILE A 5 -37.87 27.78 -18.72
C ILE A 5 -36.57 27.02 -18.42
N SER A 6 -35.50 27.37 -19.13
CA SER A 6 -34.15 26.81 -19.04
C SER A 6 -33.59 26.85 -17.62
N VAL A 7 -33.80 25.78 -16.86
CA VAL A 7 -33.31 25.59 -15.50
C VAL A 7 -32.35 24.40 -15.50
N LEU A 8 -31.12 24.63 -15.02
CA LEU A 8 -30.17 23.58 -14.65
C LEU A 8 -30.54 23.13 -13.24
N GLY A 9 -31.10 21.93 -13.10
CA GLY A 9 -31.67 21.50 -11.82
C GLY A 9 -31.64 20.00 -11.60
N GLN A 10 -31.48 19.62 -10.33
CA GLN A 10 -31.62 18.26 -9.82
C GLN A 10 -32.98 18.11 -9.15
N ILE A 11 -33.80 17.17 -9.62
CA ILE A 11 -35.16 16.95 -9.13
C ILE A 11 -35.22 15.59 -8.45
N TYR A 12 -35.49 15.61 -7.14
CA TYR A 12 -35.42 14.41 -6.30
C TYR A 12 -36.76 13.70 -6.06
N TYR A 13 -37.92 14.40 -6.01
CA TYR A 13 -39.23 13.77 -5.79
C TYR A 13 -40.43 14.65 -6.21
N THR A 14 -41.26 14.22 -7.19
CA THR A 14 -42.54 14.91 -7.55
C THR A 14 -43.57 14.00 -8.25
N PRO A 15 -44.88 14.09 -7.96
CA PRO A 15 -45.95 13.55 -8.83
C PRO A 15 -46.70 14.65 -9.62
N PRO A 16 -47.39 14.33 -10.73
CA PRO A 16 -46.86 14.20 -12.10
C PRO A 16 -46.09 15.43 -12.64
N LEU A 17 -45.03 15.19 -13.42
CA LEU A 17 -44.14 16.20 -14.00
C LEU A 17 -44.28 16.27 -15.53
N ARG A 18 -44.39 17.49 -16.07
CA ARG A 18 -44.39 17.78 -17.51
C ARG A 18 -43.24 18.73 -17.84
N ILE A 19 -42.35 18.29 -18.73
CA ILE A 19 -41.17 19.06 -19.16
C ILE A 19 -41.34 19.45 -20.63
N HIS A 20 -41.30 20.75 -20.89
CA HIS A 20 -41.35 21.31 -22.24
C HIS A 20 -39.95 21.81 -22.65
N PRO A 21 -39.59 21.77 -23.95
CA PRO A 21 -38.31 22.28 -24.42
C PRO A 21 -38.13 23.78 -24.14
N PRO A 22 -36.87 24.27 -24.03
CA PRO A 22 -35.60 23.54 -24.01
C PRO A 22 -35.02 23.45 -22.59
N VAL A 23 -34.86 22.24 -22.03
CA VAL A 23 -34.42 22.07 -20.62
C VAL A 23 -33.39 20.94 -20.48
N LEU A 24 -32.40 21.12 -19.60
CA LEU A 24 -31.42 20.12 -19.16
C LEU A 24 -31.68 19.76 -17.69
N VAL A 25 -32.05 18.51 -17.39
CA VAL A 25 -32.46 18.11 -16.02
C VAL A 25 -31.91 16.74 -15.62
N GLN A 26 -31.47 16.64 -14.36
CA GLN A 26 -31.20 15.37 -13.68
C GLN A 26 -32.38 14.99 -12.80
N ILE A 27 -32.99 13.82 -13.04
CA ILE A 27 -34.18 13.37 -12.32
C ILE A 27 -33.86 12.09 -11.57
N TYR A 28 -34.01 12.12 -10.26
CA TYR A 28 -33.70 10.98 -9.39
C TYR A 28 -34.91 10.07 -9.13
N TYR A 29 -36.12 10.60 -8.95
CA TYR A 29 -37.35 9.79 -8.73
C TYR A 29 -38.65 10.51 -9.17
N THR A 30 -39.51 9.87 -9.98
CA THR A 30 -40.83 10.44 -10.38
C THR A 30 -41.86 9.38 -10.85
N PRO A 31 -43.09 9.40 -10.32
CA PRO A 31 -44.24 8.75 -10.96
C PRO A 31 -45.42 9.73 -11.21
N PRO A 32 -46.03 9.84 -12.42
CA PRO A 32 -45.58 9.60 -13.81
C PRO A 32 -44.97 10.84 -14.51
N LEU A 33 -44.03 10.63 -15.45
CA LEU A 33 -43.29 11.68 -16.18
C LEU A 33 -43.71 11.79 -17.66
N ARG A 34 -43.92 13.01 -18.18
CA ARG A 34 -44.09 13.29 -19.61
C ARG A 34 -43.07 14.32 -20.09
N ILE A 35 -42.31 13.95 -21.12
CA ILE A 35 -41.30 14.81 -21.76
C ILE A 35 -41.78 15.16 -23.16
N HIS A 36 -41.71 16.43 -23.56
CA HIS A 36 -42.00 16.87 -24.92
C HIS A 36 -40.67 17.12 -25.68
N PRO A 37 -40.46 16.59 -26.90
CA PRO A 37 -39.21 16.81 -27.64
C PRO A 37 -39.02 18.27 -28.07
N PRO A 38 -37.77 18.77 -28.22
CA PRO A 38 -36.48 18.13 -27.92
C PRO A 38 -35.93 18.47 -26.52
N VAL A 39 -35.52 17.46 -25.74
CA VAL A 39 -35.00 17.63 -24.35
C VAL A 39 -33.84 16.65 -24.11
N LEU A 40 -32.83 17.06 -23.34
CA LEU A 40 -31.70 16.23 -22.91
C LEU A 40 -31.82 15.92 -21.40
N VAL A 41 -31.88 14.65 -21.02
CA VAL A 41 -32.23 14.25 -19.63
C VAL A 41 -31.35 13.09 -19.14
N GLN A 42 -30.94 13.15 -17.87
CA GLN A 42 -30.39 12.03 -17.12
C GLN A 42 -31.41 11.54 -16.09
N ILE A 43 -31.77 10.25 -16.14
CA ILE A 43 -32.83 9.68 -15.32
C ILE A 43 -32.26 8.52 -14.51
N TYR A 44 -32.35 8.63 -13.18
CA TYR A 44 -31.77 7.62 -12.28
C TYR A 44 -32.79 6.55 -11.83
N TYR A 45 -34.07 6.89 -11.56
CA TYR A 45 -35.10 5.90 -11.18
C TYR A 45 -36.54 6.31 -11.59
N THR A 46 -37.31 5.42 -12.23
CA THR A 46 -38.73 5.67 -12.60
C THR A 46 -39.52 4.39 -12.91
N PRO A 47 -40.74 4.24 -12.35
CA PRO A 47 -41.71 3.25 -12.82
C PRO A 47 -43.07 3.86 -13.26
N PRO A 48 -43.67 3.51 -14.42
CA PRO A 48 -43.12 3.16 -15.76
C PRO A 48 -42.86 4.41 -16.65
N LEU A 49 -41.85 4.34 -17.53
CA LEU A 49 -41.42 5.47 -18.39
C LEU A 49 -41.78 5.26 -19.88
N ARG A 50 -42.34 6.30 -20.53
CA ARG A 50 -42.51 6.39 -21.99
C ARG A 50 -41.74 7.60 -22.51
N ILE A 51 -40.82 7.37 -23.45
CA ILE A 51 -40.01 8.43 -24.08
C ILE A 51 -40.58 8.68 -25.49
N PRO A 52 -40.80 9.92 -25.96
CA PRO A 52 -41.16 10.21 -27.35
C PRO A 52 -39.96 10.19 -28.31
N PRO A 53 -40.18 10.22 -29.65
CA PRO A 53 -39.09 10.29 -30.64
C PRO A 53 -38.18 11.52 -30.45
N SER A 54 -36.90 11.41 -30.84
CA SER A 54 -35.90 12.51 -30.83
C SER A 54 -35.41 12.98 -29.44
N VAL A 55 -35.33 12.08 -28.46
CA VAL A 55 -34.76 12.36 -27.12
C VAL A 55 -33.36 11.75 -27.00
N LEU A 56 -32.42 12.50 -26.42
CA LEU A 56 -31.08 12.02 -26.03
C LEU A 56 -31.02 11.90 -24.49
N GLY A 57 -30.62 10.75 -23.97
CA GLY A 57 -30.56 10.58 -22.52
C GLY A 57 -29.81 9.35 -22.01
N GLN A 58 -29.40 9.41 -20.75
CA GLN A 58 -28.81 8.30 -19.99
C GLN A 58 -29.78 7.83 -18.92
N ILE A 59 -30.03 6.52 -18.85
CA ILE A 59 -31.00 5.92 -17.93
C ILE A 59 -30.28 4.90 -17.05
N TYR A 60 -30.28 5.13 -15.74
CA TYR A 60 -29.55 4.29 -14.80
C TYR A 60 -30.42 3.15 -14.21
N TYR A 61 -31.70 3.39 -13.91
CA TYR A 61 -32.64 2.36 -13.40
C TYR A 61 -34.10 2.62 -13.83
N THR A 62 -34.82 1.61 -14.33
CA THR A 62 -36.24 1.75 -14.72
C THR A 62 -36.98 0.41 -14.76
N THR A 63 -38.28 0.41 -14.44
CA THR A 63 -39.15 -0.78 -14.52
C THR A 63 -40.62 -0.42 -14.83
N PRO A 64 -41.26 -0.95 -15.91
CA PRO A 64 -40.77 -1.32 -17.25
C PRO A 64 -40.57 -0.12 -18.19
N LEU A 65 -39.70 -0.27 -19.21
CA LEU A 65 -39.37 0.78 -20.21
C LEU A 65 -39.87 0.43 -21.62
N ARG A 66 -40.46 1.42 -22.32
CA ARG A 66 -40.80 1.34 -23.76
C ARG A 66 -40.19 2.52 -24.52
N ILE A 67 -39.42 2.24 -25.56
CA ILE A 67 -38.74 3.23 -26.40
C ILE A 67 -39.36 3.21 -27.81
N PRO A 68 -39.70 4.33 -28.46
CA PRO A 68 -40.15 4.40 -29.86
C PRO A 68 -38.97 4.43 -30.86
N PRO A 69 -39.22 4.28 -32.18
CA PRO A 69 -38.17 4.30 -33.21
C PRO A 69 -37.37 5.63 -33.23
N SER A 70 -36.11 5.57 -33.66
CA SER A 70 -35.23 6.74 -33.88
C SER A 70 -34.79 7.49 -32.60
N VAL A 71 -34.31 6.74 -31.59
CA VAL A 71 -33.85 7.28 -30.30
C VAL A 71 -32.44 6.75 -29.99
N LEU A 72 -31.57 7.58 -29.40
CA LEU A 72 -30.22 7.20 -28.97
C LEU A 72 -30.09 7.32 -27.44
N VAL A 73 -29.92 6.19 -26.76
CA VAL A 73 -29.96 6.09 -25.29
C VAL A 73 -28.90 5.10 -24.78
N GLN A 74 -28.29 5.45 -23.65
CA GLN A 74 -27.42 4.55 -22.87
C GLN A 74 -28.18 4.04 -21.63
N ILE A 75 -28.19 2.72 -21.41
CA ILE A 75 -28.93 2.09 -20.31
C ILE A 75 -27.97 1.28 -19.43
N TYR A 76 -27.99 1.56 -18.13
CA TYR A 76 -27.08 0.90 -17.18
C TYR A 76 -27.74 -0.27 -16.41
N TYR A 77 -29.02 -0.21 -16.04
CA TYR A 77 -29.74 -1.33 -15.37
C TYR A 77 -31.27 -1.33 -15.64
N THR A 78 -31.87 -2.46 -16.05
CA THR A 78 -33.33 -2.58 -16.28
C THR A 78 -33.85 -4.03 -16.27
N PRO A 79 -34.89 -4.34 -15.48
CA PRO A 79 -35.69 -5.58 -15.66
C PRO A 79 -37.19 -5.33 -15.94
N PRO A 80 -37.86 -5.95 -16.95
CA PRO A 80 -37.43 -6.41 -18.28
C PRO A 80 -37.55 -5.32 -19.37
N LEU A 81 -36.68 -5.36 -20.40
CA LEU A 81 -36.62 -4.37 -21.49
C LEU A 81 -37.22 -4.90 -22.80
N ARG A 82 -38.02 -4.07 -23.51
CA ARG A 82 -38.50 -4.35 -24.88
C ARG A 82 -38.15 -3.19 -25.82
N ILE A 83 -37.44 -3.49 -26.90
CA ILE A 83 -36.97 -2.51 -27.89
C ILE A 83 -37.69 -2.78 -29.23
N PRO A 84 -38.24 -1.77 -29.94
CA PRO A 84 -38.78 -1.95 -31.29
C PRO A 84 -37.72 -1.79 -32.40
N LEU A 85 -38.11 -2.04 -33.65
CA LEU A 85 -37.28 -1.97 -34.86
C LEU A 85 -36.58 -0.61 -35.03
N SER A 86 -35.30 -0.61 -35.46
CA SER A 86 -34.50 0.56 -35.87
C SER A 86 -34.06 1.52 -34.75
N VAL A 87 -33.31 1.03 -33.77
CA VAL A 87 -32.77 1.81 -32.63
C VAL A 87 -31.28 1.49 -32.43
N LEU A 88 -30.46 2.47 -32.02
CA LEU A 88 -29.07 2.26 -31.58
C LEU A 88 -29.00 2.35 -30.05
N VAL A 89 -28.60 1.28 -29.37
CA VAL A 89 -28.60 1.20 -27.90
C VAL A 89 -27.29 0.60 -27.38
N GLN A 90 -26.74 1.22 -26.33
CA GLN A 90 -25.66 0.65 -25.52
C GLN A 90 -26.20 0.22 -24.16
N ILE A 91 -25.97 -1.05 -23.82
CA ILE A 91 -26.50 -1.68 -22.59
C ILE A 91 -25.35 -2.24 -21.76
N TYR A 92 -25.28 -1.82 -20.49
CA TYR A 92 -24.21 -2.25 -19.59
C TYR A 92 -24.61 -3.43 -18.68
N TYR A 93 -25.86 -3.54 -18.20
CA TYR A 93 -26.34 -4.70 -17.40
C TYR A 93 -27.88 -4.90 -17.46
N THR A 94 -28.39 -6.12 -17.74
CA THR A 94 -29.85 -6.42 -17.77
C THR A 94 -30.18 -7.91 -17.59
N PRO A 95 -31.15 -8.26 -16.73
CA PRO A 95 -31.78 -9.59 -16.74
C PRO A 95 -33.34 -9.53 -16.83
N PRO A 96 -34.03 -10.29 -17.73
CA PRO A 96 -33.66 -10.88 -19.02
C PRO A 96 -33.96 -9.95 -20.24
N LEU A 97 -33.20 -10.09 -21.34
CA LEU A 97 -33.29 -9.24 -22.54
C LEU A 97 -33.86 -9.98 -23.77
N ARG A 98 -34.79 -9.34 -24.51
CA ARG A 98 -35.33 -9.84 -25.80
C ARG A 98 -35.20 -8.76 -26.88
N ILE A 99 -34.59 -9.10 -28.01
CA ILE A 99 -34.32 -8.18 -29.12
C ILE A 99 -35.08 -8.66 -30.38
N PRO A 100 -35.92 -7.85 -31.03
CA PRO A 100 -36.51 -8.18 -32.33
C PRO A 100 -35.54 -7.95 -33.51
N LEU A 101 -35.90 -8.45 -34.70
CA LEU A 101 -35.08 -8.41 -35.92
C LEU A 101 -34.64 -6.96 -36.26
N SER A 102 -33.44 -6.79 -36.83
CA SER A 102 -32.92 -5.52 -37.40
C SER A 102 -32.58 -4.38 -36.41
N VAL A 103 -31.69 -4.64 -35.44
CA VAL A 103 -31.19 -3.64 -34.46
C VAL A 103 -29.66 -3.76 -34.35
N LEU A 104 -28.94 -2.65 -34.14
CA LEU A 104 -27.52 -2.64 -33.79
C LEU A 104 -27.36 -2.43 -32.28
N VAL A 105 -26.79 -3.40 -31.56
CA VAL A 105 -26.69 -3.35 -30.09
C VAL A 105 -25.27 -3.70 -29.64
N GLN A 106 -24.74 -2.89 -28.72
CA GLN A 106 -23.50 -3.21 -27.98
C GLN A 106 -23.87 -3.60 -26.54
N ILE A 107 -23.43 -4.79 -26.13
CA ILE A 107 -23.76 -5.38 -24.82
C ILE A 107 -22.47 -5.69 -24.06
N TYR A 108 -22.34 -5.16 -22.85
CA TYR A 108 -21.17 -5.38 -22.00
C TYR A 108 -21.37 -6.52 -20.99
N TYR A 109 -22.57 -6.73 -20.42
CA TYR A 109 -22.86 -7.85 -19.49
C TYR A 109 -24.37 -8.23 -19.46
N THR A 110 -24.73 -9.52 -19.56
CA THR A 110 -26.15 -9.99 -19.55
C THR A 110 -26.29 -11.48 -19.17
N SER A 111 -27.41 -11.87 -18.56
CA SER A 111 -27.82 -13.29 -18.36
C SER A 111 -29.33 -13.43 -18.12
N PRO A 112 -30.08 -14.32 -18.82
CA PRO A 112 -29.80 -15.00 -20.09
C PRO A 112 -30.18 -14.16 -21.33
N LEU A 113 -29.47 -14.36 -22.47
CA LEU A 113 -29.64 -13.61 -23.72
C LEU A 113 -30.23 -14.50 -24.85
N ARG A 114 -31.21 -13.98 -25.62
CA ARG A 114 -31.76 -14.64 -26.82
C ARG A 114 -31.72 -13.70 -28.02
N ILE A 115 -31.10 -14.14 -29.13
CA ILE A 115 -30.87 -13.33 -30.34
C ILE A 115 -31.48 -14.04 -31.57
N PRO A 116 -32.31 -13.36 -32.39
CA PRO A 116 -32.76 -13.88 -33.69
C PRO A 116 -31.67 -13.83 -34.78
N LEU A 117 -31.82 -14.68 -35.81
CA LEU A 117 -30.84 -14.93 -36.89
C LEU A 117 -30.40 -13.74 -37.77
N SER A 118 -30.97 -12.53 -37.62
CA SER A 118 -30.64 -11.37 -38.47
C SER A 118 -30.36 -10.08 -37.68
N VAL A 119 -29.61 -10.19 -36.59
CA VAL A 119 -29.19 -9.06 -35.73
C VAL A 119 -27.65 -9.01 -35.68
N LEU A 120 -27.08 -7.80 -35.80
CA LEU A 120 -25.65 -7.56 -35.71
C LEU A 120 -25.33 -7.08 -34.29
N VAL A 121 -24.69 -7.94 -33.49
CA VAL A 121 -24.44 -7.72 -32.06
C VAL A 121 -22.94 -7.80 -31.78
N GLN A 122 -22.43 -6.84 -31.00
CA GLN A 122 -21.07 -6.86 -30.49
C GLN A 122 -21.11 -7.11 -28.98
N ILE A 123 -20.60 -8.27 -28.55
CA ILE A 123 -20.68 -8.76 -27.16
C ILE A 123 -19.29 -8.79 -26.56
N TYR A 124 -19.12 -8.18 -25.39
CA TYR A 124 -17.82 -8.12 -24.71
C TYR A 124 -17.68 -9.20 -23.62
N TYR A 125 -18.75 -9.67 -22.96
CA TYR A 125 -18.73 -10.82 -22.02
C TYR A 125 -20.13 -11.41 -21.70
N THR A 126 -20.29 -12.75 -21.64
CA THR A 126 -21.56 -13.47 -21.30
C THR A 126 -21.31 -14.93 -20.86
N PRO A 127 -21.97 -15.45 -19.80
CA PRO A 127 -22.06 -16.89 -19.51
C PRO A 127 -23.31 -17.53 -20.16
N PRO A 128 -23.36 -18.88 -20.28
CA PRO A 128 -23.40 -19.60 -21.56
C PRO A 128 -24.52 -19.17 -22.54
N LEU A 129 -24.17 -19.11 -23.83
CA LEU A 129 -25.11 -18.91 -24.94
C LEU A 129 -25.96 -20.17 -25.17
N CYS A 130 -27.28 -20.04 -25.27
CA CYS A 130 -28.15 -21.08 -25.83
C CYS A 130 -28.48 -20.72 -27.29
N SER A 131 -27.97 -21.46 -28.26
CA SER A 131 -28.37 -21.34 -29.67
C SER A 131 -29.76 -21.96 -29.86
N GLY A 132 -30.73 -21.16 -30.29
CA GLY A 132 -32.08 -21.61 -30.57
C GLY A 132 -32.16 -22.29 -31.94
N THR A 133 -31.92 -23.60 -31.98
CA THR A 133 -32.50 -24.48 -33.00
C THR A 133 -33.13 -25.65 -32.27
N ASP A 134 -34.35 -25.44 -31.79
CA ASP A 134 -35.29 -26.52 -31.49
C ASP A 134 -36.71 -25.96 -31.60
N LEU A 135 -37.29 -26.14 -32.78
CA LEU A 135 -38.72 -26.18 -32.98
C LEU A 135 -39.00 -27.48 -33.72
N LEU A 136 -39.52 -28.47 -33.00
CA LEU A 136 -40.69 -29.29 -33.33
C LEU A 136 -41.00 -30.20 -32.12
N HIS A 137 -42.15 -29.95 -31.47
CA HIS A 137 -42.85 -30.85 -30.52
C HIS A 137 -43.22 -32.20 -31.21
N PRO A 138 -43.77 -33.25 -30.54
CA PRO A 138 -44.14 -33.41 -29.12
C PRO A 138 -43.89 -34.80 -28.46
N SER A 139 -43.79 -34.86 -27.12
CA SER A 139 -44.38 -35.90 -26.23
C SER A 139 -43.94 -35.63 -24.78
N SER A 140 -44.81 -35.08 -23.93
CA SER A 140 -45.77 -35.76 -23.03
C SER A 140 -45.17 -36.23 -21.70
N GLN A 141 -45.80 -35.74 -20.62
CA GLN A 141 -45.85 -36.24 -19.23
C GLN A 141 -44.96 -35.55 -18.17
N ASP A 142 -45.59 -34.56 -17.53
CA ASP A 142 -45.62 -34.27 -16.08
C ASP A 142 -45.79 -35.55 -15.20
N PRO A 143 -45.75 -35.46 -13.84
CA PRO A 143 -45.09 -34.51 -12.92
C PRO A 143 -44.33 -35.29 -11.80
N SER A 144 -43.61 -34.69 -10.84
CA SER A 144 -44.18 -34.23 -9.57
C SER A 144 -43.13 -34.25 -8.43
N LEU A 145 -43.27 -33.29 -7.48
CA LEU A 145 -42.95 -33.35 -6.04
C LEU A 145 -41.48 -33.65 -5.61
N CYS A 146 -40.92 -33.21 -4.48
CA CYS A 146 -41.23 -32.30 -3.37
C CYS A 146 -39.91 -32.20 -2.55
N SER A 147 -39.43 -31.02 -2.16
CA SER A 147 -39.53 -30.41 -0.82
C SER A 147 -38.63 -30.99 0.30
N GLY A 148 -37.94 -30.08 1.01
CA GLY A 148 -37.49 -30.20 2.42
C GLY A 148 -36.04 -30.67 2.60
N THR A 149 -35.08 -29.84 3.03
CA THR A 149 -34.81 -29.36 4.41
C THR A 149 -34.80 -30.48 5.45
N ASP A 150 -33.63 -30.88 5.95
CA ASP A 150 -33.09 -30.35 7.21
C ASP A 150 -31.78 -31.05 7.64
N LEU A 151 -30.90 -30.22 8.19
CA LEU A 151 -30.02 -30.41 9.36
C LEU A 151 -29.68 -31.85 9.81
N LEU A 152 -28.39 -32.16 9.92
CA LEU A 152 -27.71 -32.47 11.19
C LEU A 152 -26.22 -32.79 10.98
N HIS A 153 -25.47 -32.53 12.04
CA HIS A 153 -24.03 -32.39 12.15
C HIS A 153 -23.37 -33.74 12.62
N PRO A 154 -22.11 -33.74 13.08
CA PRO A 154 -20.96 -34.46 12.55
C PRO A 154 -20.66 -35.85 13.18
N SER A 155 -19.78 -36.62 12.55
CA SER A 155 -18.73 -37.46 13.19
C SER A 155 -18.09 -38.34 12.09
N SER A 156 -16.80 -38.17 11.81
CA SER A 156 -15.67 -38.93 12.35
C SER A 156 -15.21 -40.05 11.41
N GLN A 157 -13.87 -40.19 11.34
CA GLN A 157 -13.11 -41.35 10.87
C GLN A 157 -12.72 -41.40 9.38
N ASP A 158 -11.49 -40.94 9.12
CA ASP A 158 -10.50 -41.69 8.33
C ASP A 158 -10.37 -43.13 8.87
N PRO A 159 -10.01 -44.18 8.07
CA PRO A 159 -8.76 -44.13 7.29
C PRO A 159 -8.66 -44.95 5.98
N SER A 160 -7.73 -44.51 5.14
CA SER A 160 -6.73 -45.31 4.41
C SER A 160 -7.13 -46.33 3.32
N LEU A 161 -6.40 -46.20 2.20
CA LEU A 161 -5.90 -47.22 1.26
C LEU A 161 -6.91 -47.96 0.36
N CYS A 162 -6.78 -47.76 -0.96
CA CYS A 162 -6.12 -48.74 -1.87
C CYS A 162 -6.26 -48.34 -3.35
N SER A 163 -5.17 -48.60 -4.11
CA SER A 163 -5.08 -49.03 -5.52
C SER A 163 -6.08 -48.43 -6.54
N GLY A 164 -5.69 -47.70 -7.57
CA GLY A 164 -4.68 -48.07 -8.56
C GLY A 164 -5.37 -48.67 -9.80
N THR A 165 -5.42 -47.92 -10.90
CA THR A 165 -5.32 -48.39 -12.30
C THR A 165 -5.43 -47.20 -13.27
N ASP A 166 -4.29 -46.80 -13.80
CA ASP A 166 -3.93 -46.77 -15.22
C ASP A 166 -4.94 -46.40 -16.34
N LEU A 167 -4.39 -45.58 -17.25
CA LEU A 167 -4.65 -45.41 -18.69
C LEU A 167 -5.77 -44.45 -19.12
N LEU A 168 -5.37 -43.30 -19.67
CA LEU A 168 -5.33 -43.07 -21.12
C LEU A 168 -4.78 -41.66 -21.44
N HIS A 169 -3.65 -41.62 -22.14
CA HIS A 169 -3.19 -40.45 -22.90
C HIS A 169 -4.09 -40.25 -24.13
N PRO A 170 -4.21 -39.01 -24.64
CA PRO A 170 -3.45 -38.74 -25.86
C PRO A 170 -2.74 -37.37 -25.88
N SER A 171 -1.72 -37.40 -26.71
CA SER A 171 -0.77 -36.40 -27.19
C SER A 171 -1.36 -35.13 -27.82
N SER A 172 -0.65 -34.01 -27.66
CA SER A 172 -0.12 -33.28 -28.84
C SER A 172 1.05 -32.37 -28.42
N GLN A 173 2.18 -32.62 -29.09
CA GLN A 173 3.43 -31.88 -29.05
C GLN A 173 3.33 -30.63 -29.91
N ASP A 174 4.01 -29.55 -29.51
CA ASP A 174 4.78 -28.71 -30.46
C ASP A 174 5.66 -27.71 -29.69
N ARG A 175 6.92 -28.06 -29.39
CA ARG A 175 8.04 -27.11 -29.17
C ARG A 175 9.38 -27.78 -29.53
N SER A 176 10.20 -27.04 -30.27
CA SER A 176 11.45 -27.46 -30.95
C SER A 176 12.58 -27.98 -30.03
N PRO A 177 13.44 -28.93 -30.46
CA PRO A 177 14.35 -29.68 -29.59
C PRO A 177 15.73 -29.04 -29.30
N LEU A 178 16.02 -27.83 -29.80
CA LEU A 178 17.38 -27.27 -29.74
C LEU A 178 17.74 -26.53 -28.43
N ALA A 179 16.74 -26.13 -27.62
CA ALA A 179 17.00 -25.46 -26.34
C ALA A 179 17.34 -26.43 -25.20
N HIS A 180 17.01 -27.73 -25.33
CA HIS A 180 17.18 -28.72 -24.26
C HIS A 180 18.55 -29.42 -24.28
N LEU A 181 19.30 -29.34 -25.38
CA LEU A 181 20.57 -30.06 -25.56
C LEU A 181 21.81 -29.32 -25.05
N LEU A 182 21.67 -28.07 -24.59
CA LEU A 182 22.74 -27.31 -23.92
C LEU A 182 22.57 -27.23 -22.39
N LEU A 183 21.47 -27.76 -21.85
CA LEU A 183 21.13 -27.67 -20.42
C LEU A 183 21.25 -29.01 -19.67
N SER A 184 21.61 -30.11 -20.35
CA SER A 184 21.64 -31.46 -19.76
C SER A 184 23.04 -31.97 -19.38
N SER A 185 24.09 -31.14 -19.48
CA SER A 185 25.47 -31.51 -19.11
C SER A 185 26.09 -30.59 -18.05
N LEU A 186 25.28 -30.07 -17.12
CA LEU A 186 25.78 -29.42 -15.91
C LEU A 186 25.58 -30.37 -14.72
N PRO A 187 26.65 -30.65 -13.93
CA PRO A 187 26.56 -31.55 -12.80
C PRO A 187 25.56 -31.03 -11.77
N GLN A 188 24.73 -31.93 -11.24
CA GLN A 188 23.93 -31.66 -10.06
C GLN A 188 24.88 -31.37 -8.89
N HIS A 189 24.63 -30.25 -8.19
CA HIS A 189 25.28 -29.81 -6.96
C HIS A 189 26.58 -28.97 -7.03
N MET A 190 26.60 -27.89 -7.81
CA MET A 190 27.32 -26.65 -7.46
C MET A 190 26.52 -25.44 -7.96
N SER A 191 25.82 -24.71 -7.08
CA SER A 191 25.18 -23.43 -7.45
C SER A 191 26.27 -22.38 -7.58
N THR A 192 26.91 -22.27 -8.74
CA THR A 192 27.92 -21.23 -8.99
C THR A 192 27.31 -19.84 -8.79
N PRO A 193 27.92 -18.98 -7.96
CA PRO A 193 27.37 -17.67 -7.62
C PRO A 193 27.38 -16.72 -8.83
N GLY A 194 26.45 -15.77 -8.85
CA GLY A 194 26.57 -14.57 -9.67
C GLY A 194 27.49 -13.56 -9.00
N LEU A 195 28.07 -12.65 -9.78
CA LEU A 195 28.92 -11.58 -9.25
C LEU A 195 28.41 -10.20 -9.71
N VAL A 196 28.39 -9.23 -8.80
CA VAL A 196 28.09 -7.82 -9.10
C VAL A 196 29.32 -6.97 -8.86
N LEU A 197 29.77 -6.21 -9.87
CA LEU A 197 30.96 -5.36 -9.84
C LEU A 197 30.64 -3.91 -10.18
N GLY A 198 31.28 -2.96 -9.49
CA GLY A 198 31.09 -1.54 -9.72
C GLY A 198 32.04 -0.94 -10.75
N VAL A 199 31.56 0.06 -11.50
CA VAL A 199 32.39 0.94 -12.33
C VAL A 199 31.96 2.40 -12.16
N TYR A 200 32.92 3.30 -11.99
CA TYR A 200 32.69 4.74 -11.92
C TYR A 200 32.69 5.37 -13.32
N GLU A 201 31.93 6.46 -13.46
CA GLU A 201 32.01 7.34 -14.62
C GLU A 201 33.35 8.09 -14.60
N SER A 202 33.99 8.24 -15.75
CA SER A 202 35.21 9.04 -15.89
C SER A 202 34.93 10.52 -15.61
N GLU A 203 35.87 11.18 -14.95
CA GLU A 203 35.85 12.64 -14.74
C GLU A 203 36.43 13.41 -15.94
N GLU A 204 37.21 12.74 -16.80
CA GLU A 204 37.81 13.29 -18.01
C GLU A 204 37.04 12.82 -19.26
N GLU A 205 37.06 13.59 -20.36
CA GLU A 205 36.53 13.15 -21.67
C GLU A 205 37.43 12.08 -22.34
N ASP A 206 38.02 11.19 -21.55
CA ASP A 206 38.73 10.00 -22.03
C ASP A 206 37.84 8.77 -21.82
N ASP A 207 37.96 7.78 -22.72
CA ASP A 207 37.29 6.48 -22.66
C ASP A 207 37.88 5.57 -21.53
N SER A 208 38.45 6.17 -20.49
CA SER A 208 39.05 5.50 -19.34
C SER A 208 37.96 4.93 -18.42
N LEU A 209 37.97 3.61 -18.23
CA LEU A 209 37.07 2.93 -17.30
C LEU A 209 37.67 2.92 -15.91
N HIS A 210 36.99 3.54 -14.94
CA HIS A 210 37.40 3.57 -13.55
C HIS A 210 36.72 2.45 -12.76
N LEU A 211 37.34 1.27 -12.74
CA LEU A 211 36.87 0.12 -11.98
C LEU A 211 37.05 0.34 -10.47
N THR A 212 36.15 -0.22 -9.66
CA THR A 212 36.39 -0.37 -8.21
C THR A 212 37.59 -1.29 -7.96
N GLU A 213 38.11 -1.34 -6.74
CA GLU A 213 39.21 -2.23 -6.38
C GLU A 213 38.89 -3.71 -6.68
N SER A 214 37.69 -4.17 -6.29
CA SER A 214 37.22 -5.53 -6.56
C SER A 214 37.11 -5.80 -8.06
N ALA A 215 36.51 -4.88 -8.81
CA ALA A 215 36.35 -5.02 -10.26
C ALA A 215 37.70 -5.00 -11.00
N ALA A 216 38.67 -4.19 -10.55
CA ALA A 216 40.02 -4.19 -11.06
C ALA A 216 40.75 -5.51 -10.74
N GLY A 217 40.56 -6.05 -9.53
CA GLY A 217 41.06 -7.36 -9.12
C GLY A 217 40.56 -8.48 -10.03
N VAL A 218 39.24 -8.54 -10.26
CA VAL A 218 38.63 -9.52 -11.17
C VAL A 218 39.12 -9.32 -12.61
N ASN A 219 39.21 -8.07 -13.08
CA ASN A 219 39.72 -7.80 -14.42
C ASN A 219 41.18 -8.26 -14.61
N ARG A 220 42.03 -8.19 -13.57
CA ARG A 220 43.40 -8.74 -13.62
C ARG A 220 43.40 -10.26 -13.73
N VAL A 221 42.57 -10.95 -12.95
CA VAL A 221 42.39 -12.42 -13.06
C VAL A 221 41.93 -12.80 -14.48
N LEU A 222 41.05 -11.99 -15.06
CA LEU A 222 40.54 -12.16 -16.42
C LEU A 222 41.47 -11.61 -17.52
N SER A 223 42.73 -11.27 -17.20
CA SER A 223 43.72 -10.75 -18.16
C SER A 223 43.22 -9.55 -19.00
N GLY A 224 42.42 -8.66 -18.39
CA GLY A 224 41.90 -7.45 -19.03
C GLY A 224 40.59 -7.63 -19.82
N LYS A 225 40.09 -8.86 -19.94
CA LYS A 225 38.91 -9.20 -20.76
C LYS A 225 37.63 -8.48 -20.34
N LEU A 226 37.45 -8.19 -19.04
CA LEU A 226 36.27 -7.47 -18.56
C LEU A 226 36.24 -6.03 -19.10
N THR A 227 37.38 -5.34 -19.08
CA THR A 227 37.53 -3.98 -19.63
C THR A 227 37.32 -3.97 -21.15
N GLU A 228 37.89 -4.95 -21.85
CA GLU A 228 37.70 -5.10 -23.31
C GLU A 228 36.22 -5.24 -23.67
N LEU A 229 35.50 -6.16 -23.02
CA LEU A 229 34.08 -6.37 -23.26
C LEU A 229 33.22 -5.17 -22.88
N LEU A 230 33.56 -4.44 -21.82
CA LEU A 230 32.86 -3.21 -21.45
C LEU A 230 32.95 -2.15 -22.54
N LYS A 231 34.11 -1.99 -23.19
CA LYS A 231 34.30 -1.08 -24.33
C LYS A 231 33.56 -1.54 -25.59
N ILE A 232 33.61 -2.85 -25.90
CA ILE A 232 32.93 -3.41 -27.08
C ILE A 232 31.40 -3.30 -26.96
N SER A 233 30.87 -3.46 -25.76
CA SER A 233 29.43 -3.53 -25.52
C SER A 233 28.70 -2.18 -25.54
N GLY A 234 29.39 -1.10 -25.91
CA GLY A 234 28.81 0.21 -26.21
C GLY A 234 29.23 1.28 -25.21
N PRO A 235 28.42 2.34 -25.04
CA PRO A 235 28.82 3.50 -24.23
C PRO A 235 29.05 3.11 -22.76
N GLY A 236 29.82 3.96 -22.07
CA GLY A 236 30.09 3.84 -20.64
C GLY A 236 28.80 3.69 -19.80
N LEU A 237 28.91 2.90 -18.73
CA LEU A 237 27.78 2.63 -17.85
C LEU A 237 27.46 3.85 -16.97
N LYS A 238 26.34 4.50 -17.27
CA LYS A 238 25.81 5.60 -16.45
C LYS A 238 25.32 5.10 -15.09
N LYS A 239 25.24 6.01 -14.12
CA LYS A 239 24.64 5.79 -12.78
C LYS A 239 23.37 4.93 -12.85
N GLY A 240 23.35 3.85 -12.07
CA GLY A 240 22.20 2.95 -11.89
C GLY A 240 21.89 2.06 -13.09
N LYS A 241 22.70 2.09 -14.16
CA LYS A 241 22.59 1.16 -15.29
C LYS A 241 23.48 -0.05 -15.05
N SER A 242 23.10 -1.18 -15.63
CA SER A 242 23.85 -2.42 -15.52
C SER A 242 23.99 -3.13 -16.86
N ARG A 243 25.02 -3.97 -16.96
CA ARG A 243 25.28 -4.84 -18.11
C ARG A 243 25.76 -6.20 -17.61
N ILE A 244 25.34 -7.28 -18.27
CA ILE A 244 25.68 -8.64 -17.89
C ILE A 244 26.66 -9.23 -18.90
N PHE A 245 27.67 -9.91 -18.39
CA PHE A 245 28.64 -10.69 -19.17
C PHE A 245 28.58 -12.15 -18.72
N TYR A 246 28.68 -13.06 -19.70
CA TYR A 246 28.54 -14.50 -19.49
C TYR A 246 29.85 -15.22 -19.79
N GLY A 247 30.12 -16.31 -19.07
CA GLY A 247 31.24 -17.20 -19.37
C GLY A 247 32.61 -16.51 -19.28
N LEU A 248 32.73 -15.50 -18.42
CA LEU A 248 33.99 -14.81 -18.18
C LEU A 248 34.91 -15.59 -17.23
N HIS A 249 34.33 -16.23 -16.22
CA HIS A 249 35.02 -17.02 -15.22
C HIS A 249 34.25 -18.33 -14.97
N GLU A 250 34.95 -19.40 -14.60
CA GLU A 250 34.32 -20.70 -14.31
C GLU A 250 33.45 -20.63 -13.05
N ASP A 251 33.94 -19.97 -12.00
CA ASP A 251 33.19 -19.81 -10.73
C ASP A 251 32.06 -18.78 -10.81
N PHE A 252 32.17 -17.81 -11.74
CA PHE A 252 31.18 -16.75 -11.93
C PHE A 252 30.66 -16.76 -13.37
N PRO A 253 29.71 -17.66 -13.69
CA PRO A 253 29.17 -17.80 -15.05
C PRO A 253 28.41 -16.55 -15.51
N CYS A 254 27.98 -15.71 -14.57
CA CYS A 254 27.23 -14.48 -14.82
C CYS A 254 27.80 -13.33 -13.97
N ILE A 255 28.40 -12.35 -14.63
CA ILE A 255 28.97 -11.15 -13.99
C ILE A 255 28.15 -9.93 -14.44
N ALA A 256 27.49 -9.26 -13.50
CA ALA A 256 26.83 -7.98 -13.73
C ALA A 256 27.77 -6.83 -13.36
N VAL A 257 27.99 -5.90 -14.28
CA VAL A 257 28.69 -4.64 -14.01
C VAL A 257 27.65 -3.53 -13.85
N VAL A 258 27.77 -2.72 -12.79
CA VAL A 258 26.84 -1.63 -12.45
C VAL A 258 27.56 -0.28 -12.44
N GLY A 259 26.92 0.74 -13.02
CA GLY A 259 27.45 2.12 -13.04
C GLY A 259 27.18 2.84 -11.71
N LEU A 260 28.25 3.23 -11.02
CA LEU A 260 28.22 3.92 -9.72
C LEU A 260 28.09 5.45 -9.84
N GLY A 261 28.18 6.00 -11.06
CA GLY A 261 28.31 7.45 -11.23
C GLY A 261 29.72 7.94 -10.88
N ARG A 262 29.84 9.19 -10.45
CA ARG A 262 31.14 9.81 -10.10
C ARG A 262 31.61 9.40 -8.69
N ASN A 263 32.92 9.16 -8.54
CA ASN A 263 33.56 8.62 -7.33
C ASN A 263 33.79 9.66 -6.21
N SER A 264 33.88 10.95 -6.54
CA SER A 264 34.29 12.04 -5.64
C SER A 264 33.13 12.83 -5.00
N LEU A 265 31.92 12.26 -4.97
CA LEU A 265 30.75 12.97 -4.47
C LEU A 265 30.60 12.81 -2.94
N GLY A 266 30.51 13.94 -2.22
CA GLY A 266 30.21 13.96 -0.79
C GLY A 266 28.74 14.26 -0.49
N VAL A 267 28.51 14.91 0.65
CA VAL A 267 27.19 15.42 1.03
C VAL A 267 26.72 16.48 0.03
N CYS A 268 25.57 16.25 -0.57
CA CYS A 268 24.95 17.20 -1.48
C CYS A 268 24.19 18.27 -0.69
N GLY A 269 24.62 19.53 -0.78
CA GLY A 269 24.01 20.65 -0.05
C GLY A 269 22.57 21.00 -0.50
N THR A 270 22.11 20.51 -1.64
CA THR A 270 20.74 20.73 -2.12
C THR A 270 19.81 19.55 -1.84
N GLU A 271 20.34 18.33 -1.87
CA GLU A 271 19.56 17.10 -1.63
C GLU A 271 19.57 16.66 -0.16
N TYR A 272 20.52 17.16 0.63
CA TYR A 272 20.75 16.81 2.04
C TYR A 272 20.91 15.30 2.26
N TRP A 273 21.75 14.67 1.45
CA TRP A 273 22.18 13.28 1.59
C TRP A 273 23.64 13.10 1.18
N ASP A 274 24.23 11.96 1.52
CA ASP A 274 25.48 11.49 0.92
C ASP A 274 25.21 10.89 -0.47
N THR A 275 25.71 11.55 -1.51
CA THR A 275 25.43 11.16 -2.90
C THR A 275 26.16 9.88 -3.29
N CYS A 276 27.35 9.63 -2.75
CA CYS A 276 28.10 8.41 -3.03
C CYS A 276 27.34 7.20 -2.48
N LYS A 277 26.89 7.27 -1.22
CA LYS A 277 26.10 6.20 -0.59
C LYS A 277 24.81 5.91 -1.36
N GLU A 278 24.05 6.94 -1.75
CA GLU A 278 22.81 6.77 -2.53
C GLU A 278 23.07 6.17 -3.92
N ASN A 279 24.17 6.57 -4.58
CA ASN A 279 24.56 5.99 -5.86
C ASN A 279 24.88 4.50 -5.74
N ILE A 280 25.65 4.11 -4.71
CA ILE A 280 26.03 2.72 -4.46
C ILE A 280 24.77 1.89 -4.21
N ARG A 281 23.88 2.32 -3.31
CA ARG A 281 22.60 1.62 -3.03
C ARG A 281 21.79 1.40 -4.31
N ALA A 282 21.62 2.45 -5.10
CA ALA A 282 20.84 2.40 -6.34
C ALA A 282 21.48 1.50 -7.40
N ALA A 283 22.80 1.55 -7.57
CA ALA A 283 23.53 0.73 -8.53
C ALA A 283 23.52 -0.75 -8.14
N ILE A 284 23.80 -1.05 -6.87
CA ILE A 284 23.82 -2.42 -6.35
C ILE A 284 22.43 -3.06 -6.34
N ALA A 285 21.35 -2.30 -6.21
CA ALA A 285 19.99 -2.81 -6.44
C ALA A 285 19.81 -3.40 -7.86
N GLY A 286 20.72 -3.12 -8.79
CA GLY A 286 20.88 -3.79 -10.08
C GLY A 286 21.15 -5.30 -10.00
N CYS A 287 21.53 -5.85 -8.82
CA CYS A 287 21.59 -7.29 -8.58
C CYS A 287 20.26 -8.01 -8.86
N ARG A 288 19.13 -7.27 -8.84
CA ARG A 288 17.81 -7.74 -9.32
C ARG A 288 17.86 -8.36 -10.72
N VAL A 289 18.76 -7.89 -11.58
CA VAL A 289 18.89 -8.42 -12.93
C VAL A 289 19.36 -9.87 -12.89
N LEU A 290 20.30 -10.20 -11.99
CA LEU A 290 20.80 -11.56 -11.79
C LEU A 290 19.76 -12.51 -11.15
N GLN A 291 18.81 -12.00 -10.36
CA GLN A 291 17.69 -12.79 -9.81
C GLN A 291 16.84 -13.45 -10.93
N ASN A 292 16.78 -12.85 -12.12
CA ASN A 292 16.02 -13.40 -13.24
C ASN A 292 16.72 -14.58 -13.94
N HIS A 293 18.01 -14.83 -13.63
CA HIS A 293 18.80 -15.92 -14.21
C HIS A 293 18.81 -17.18 -13.35
N VAL A 294 17.87 -17.32 -12.40
CA VAL A 294 17.71 -18.51 -11.52
C VAL A 294 18.91 -18.74 -10.60
N LEU A 295 19.80 -17.74 -10.46
CA LEU A 295 20.89 -17.78 -9.49
C LEU A 295 20.30 -17.71 -8.09
N THR A 296 20.78 -18.57 -7.20
CA THR A 296 20.36 -18.61 -5.79
C THR A 296 21.30 -17.84 -4.88
N HIS A 297 22.54 -17.58 -5.34
CA HIS A 297 23.60 -16.92 -4.60
C HIS A 297 24.22 -15.80 -5.46
N ILE A 298 24.41 -14.62 -4.88
CA ILE A 298 25.11 -13.49 -5.51
C ILE A 298 26.15 -12.93 -4.56
N GLU A 299 27.37 -12.78 -5.05
CA GLU A 299 28.44 -12.00 -4.43
C GLU A 299 28.43 -10.56 -4.94
N VAL A 300 28.68 -9.62 -4.03
CA VAL A 300 28.50 -8.18 -4.29
C VAL A 300 29.78 -7.44 -3.92
N ASP A 301 30.29 -6.64 -4.86
CA ASP A 301 31.37 -5.69 -4.64
C ASP A 301 31.01 -4.65 -3.58
N GLY A 302 31.93 -4.42 -2.64
CA GLY A 302 31.78 -3.41 -1.59
C GLY A 302 31.74 -1.97 -2.11
N CYS A 303 32.16 -1.70 -3.36
CA CYS A 303 32.07 -0.39 -4.01
C CYS A 303 32.61 0.78 -3.18
N ASN A 304 33.68 0.55 -2.40
CA ASN A 304 34.29 1.47 -1.44
C ASN A 304 33.39 1.87 -0.24
N ASP A 305 32.17 1.35 -0.13
CA ASP A 305 31.27 1.51 1.01
C ASP A 305 30.39 0.25 1.16
N SER A 306 30.91 -0.75 1.86
CA SER A 306 30.27 -2.07 1.99
C SER A 306 28.90 -2.01 2.66
N GLN A 307 28.66 -1.04 3.55
CA GLN A 307 27.35 -0.86 4.18
C GLN A 307 26.31 -0.43 3.14
N SER A 308 26.63 0.57 2.31
CA SER A 308 25.74 1.05 1.26
C SER A 308 25.50 -0.01 0.18
N ALA A 309 26.53 -0.81 -0.13
CA ALA A 309 26.38 -1.96 -1.02
C ALA A 309 25.44 -3.02 -0.41
N ALA A 310 25.61 -3.35 0.87
CA ALA A 310 24.74 -4.27 1.60
C ALA A 310 23.28 -3.80 1.59
N GLU A 311 23.05 -2.53 1.94
CA GLU A 311 21.73 -1.92 1.93
C GLU A 311 21.09 -2.00 0.53
N GLY A 312 21.83 -1.64 -0.52
CA GLY A 312 21.36 -1.73 -1.91
C GLY A 312 20.97 -3.13 -2.33
N ALA A 313 21.75 -4.14 -1.93
CA ALA A 313 21.52 -5.54 -2.27
C ALA A 313 20.29 -6.10 -1.51
N VAL A 314 20.26 -5.94 -0.19
CA VAL A 314 19.22 -6.48 0.69
C VAL A 314 17.87 -5.81 0.42
N LEU A 315 17.82 -4.47 0.40
CA LEU A 315 16.60 -3.72 0.08
C LEU A 315 16.18 -3.94 -1.37
N GLY A 316 17.15 -4.02 -2.28
CA GLY A 316 16.95 -4.27 -3.70
C GLY A 316 16.24 -5.59 -3.96
N LEU A 317 16.66 -6.66 -3.30
CA LEU A 317 16.12 -8.00 -3.54
C LEU A 317 14.81 -8.28 -2.80
N PHE A 318 14.56 -7.60 -1.68
CA PHE A 318 13.39 -7.82 -0.84
C PHE A 318 12.08 -7.82 -1.63
N THR A 319 11.22 -8.80 -1.36
CA THR A 319 9.86 -8.88 -1.91
C THR A 319 9.01 -9.68 -0.95
N TYR A 320 7.81 -9.18 -0.63
CA TYR A 320 6.80 -9.97 0.07
C TYR A 320 5.99 -10.78 -0.95
N ASP A 321 6.24 -12.08 -1.01
CA ASP A 321 5.54 -13.03 -1.89
C ASP A 321 5.10 -14.33 -1.19
N ASP A 322 5.08 -14.33 0.15
CA ASP A 322 4.82 -15.55 0.92
C ASP A 322 3.46 -16.18 0.61
N LEU A 323 2.45 -15.35 0.32
CA LEU A 323 1.10 -15.75 -0.06
C LEU A 323 0.90 -15.98 -1.57
N LYS A 324 1.95 -15.90 -2.40
CA LYS A 324 1.88 -16.18 -3.84
C LYS A 324 2.24 -17.62 -4.14
N THR A 325 1.51 -18.24 -5.06
CA THR A 325 1.85 -19.57 -5.61
C THR A 325 3.10 -19.52 -6.49
N LYS A 326 3.20 -18.48 -7.35
CA LYS A 326 4.40 -18.20 -8.14
C LYS A 326 5.31 -17.24 -7.39
N LYS A 327 6.45 -17.76 -6.91
CA LYS A 327 7.47 -17.00 -6.18
C LYS A 327 8.67 -16.73 -7.08
N LYS A 328 9.35 -15.62 -6.83
CA LYS A 328 10.67 -15.41 -7.46
C LYS A 328 11.68 -16.32 -6.76
N THR A 329 12.73 -16.70 -7.47
CA THR A 329 13.87 -17.39 -6.85
C THR A 329 14.39 -16.54 -5.70
N ARG A 330 14.41 -17.10 -4.49
CA ARG A 330 15.02 -16.44 -3.34
C ARG A 330 16.51 -16.41 -3.58
N VAL A 331 17.05 -15.21 -3.54
CA VAL A 331 18.49 -14.97 -3.71
C VAL A 331 19.04 -14.61 -2.36
N THR A 332 20.01 -15.37 -1.88
CA THR A 332 20.87 -14.96 -0.78
C THR A 332 21.97 -14.09 -1.37
N THR A 333 22.11 -12.89 -0.81
CA THR A 333 23.31 -12.09 -1.07
C THR A 333 24.27 -12.37 0.05
N GLN A 334 25.47 -12.80 -0.29
CA GLN A 334 26.53 -13.00 0.68
C GLN A 334 27.44 -11.79 0.59
N LEU A 335 27.26 -10.89 1.56
CA LEU A 335 28.40 -10.29 2.23
C LEU A 335 28.71 -11.24 3.39
N HIS A 336 29.96 -11.41 3.80
CA HIS A 336 30.28 -12.37 4.85
C HIS A 336 29.37 -12.17 6.10
N ASP A 337 28.54 -13.19 6.33
CA ASP A 337 27.74 -13.55 7.50
C ASP A 337 26.24 -13.15 7.65
N THR A 338 25.48 -14.14 8.13
CA THR A 338 24.11 -14.19 8.72
C THR A 338 22.82 -14.28 7.85
N HIS A 339 21.90 -15.16 8.31
CA HIS A 339 20.60 -15.55 7.72
C HIS A 339 19.40 -15.01 8.53
N THR A 340 18.23 -14.81 7.87
CA THR A 340 17.01 -14.21 8.45
C THR A 340 15.78 -15.15 8.50
N ARG A 341 14.94 -14.94 9.54
CA ARG A 341 13.45 -14.86 9.55
C ARG A 341 12.91 -14.88 10.99
N THR A 342 11.78 -14.19 11.27
CA THR A 342 10.58 -14.62 12.07
C THR A 342 9.78 -13.42 12.68
N SER A 343 8.74 -13.65 13.51
CA SER A 343 7.87 -12.65 14.18
C SER A 343 8.64 -11.76 15.17
N THR A 344 8.08 -10.65 15.66
CA THR A 344 8.80 -9.73 16.59
C THR A 344 9.44 -10.48 17.77
N ASP A 345 8.70 -11.37 18.43
CA ASP A 345 9.22 -12.16 19.55
C ASP A 345 10.38 -13.08 19.16
N SER A 346 10.37 -13.58 17.92
CA SER A 346 11.39 -14.51 17.44
C SER A 346 12.56 -13.82 16.75
N LEU A 347 12.38 -12.58 16.29
CA LEU A 347 13.47 -11.65 15.97
C LEU A 347 14.20 -11.16 17.22
N LEU A 348 13.49 -11.06 18.35
CA LEU A 348 14.04 -10.63 19.62
C LEU A 348 14.53 -11.78 20.50
N ALA A 349 14.09 -13.02 20.24
CA ALA A 349 14.53 -14.20 20.99
C ALA A 349 16.06 -14.35 21.11
N PRO A 350 16.88 -14.02 20.10
CA PRO A 350 18.33 -14.04 20.23
C PRO A 350 18.90 -13.00 21.21
N TYR A 351 18.12 -11.97 21.56
CA TYR A 351 18.52 -10.83 22.40
C TYR A 351 17.73 -10.77 23.71
N ALA A 352 17.10 -11.88 24.13
CA ALA A 352 16.22 -11.93 25.30
C ALA A 352 16.91 -11.49 26.61
N ASP A 353 18.24 -11.57 26.68
CA ASP A 353 19.02 -11.10 27.84
C ASP A 353 19.01 -9.56 27.98
N HIS A 354 18.79 -8.84 26.87
CA HIS A 354 18.81 -7.38 26.81
C HIS A 354 17.49 -6.76 26.38
N VAL A 355 16.56 -7.56 25.82
CA VAL A 355 15.26 -7.08 25.35
C VAL A 355 14.13 -7.75 26.12
N ILE A 356 13.37 -6.94 26.85
CA ILE A 356 12.18 -7.38 27.58
C ILE A 356 10.94 -6.94 26.79
N VAL A 357 10.02 -7.88 26.58
CA VAL A 357 8.78 -7.66 25.83
C VAL A 357 7.59 -7.75 26.78
N HIS A 358 6.77 -6.71 26.82
CA HIS A 358 5.51 -6.67 27.54
C HIS A 358 4.35 -6.48 26.55
N LYS A 359 3.59 -7.56 26.34
CA LYS A 359 2.31 -7.51 25.63
C LYS A 359 1.20 -7.21 26.62
N ARG A 360 0.87 -5.93 26.80
CA ARG A 360 -0.16 -5.51 27.77
C ARG A 360 -1.57 -5.76 27.18
N SER A 361 -2.43 -6.38 27.98
CA SER A 361 -3.82 -6.70 27.60
C SER A 361 -4.74 -5.49 27.69
N GLN A 362 -6.00 -5.66 27.27
CA GLN A 362 -7.03 -4.63 27.40
C GLN A 362 -7.27 -4.23 28.86
N GLU A 363 -7.28 -5.19 29.79
CA GLU A 363 -7.49 -4.91 31.23
C GLU A 363 -6.40 -3.96 31.76
N TRP A 364 -5.15 -4.18 31.36
CA TRP A 364 -4.06 -3.27 31.71
C TRP A 364 -4.26 -1.87 31.11
N ILE A 365 -4.76 -1.77 29.87
CA ILE A 365 -5.04 -0.48 29.21
C ILE A 365 -6.13 0.28 29.99
N GLU A 366 -7.16 -0.43 30.48
CA GLU A 366 -8.21 0.11 31.35
C GLU A 366 -7.66 0.58 32.70
N GLU A 367 -6.82 -0.22 33.35
CA GLU A 367 -6.13 0.16 34.60
C GLU A 367 -5.25 1.41 34.43
N GLN A 368 -4.62 1.56 33.25
CA GLN A 368 -3.82 2.73 32.91
C GLN A 368 -4.64 3.96 32.53
N GLN A 369 -5.97 3.86 32.52
CA GLN A 369 -6.91 4.94 32.20
C GLN A 369 -6.68 5.53 30.80
N MET A 370 -6.32 4.69 29.82
CA MET A 370 -6.09 5.12 28.44
C MET A 370 -7.40 5.25 27.66
N GLY A 371 -8.26 6.16 28.10
CA GLY A 371 -9.62 6.30 27.56
C GLY A 371 -9.67 6.77 26.12
N ALA A 372 -8.68 7.53 25.63
CA ALA A 372 -8.62 7.94 24.24
C ALA A 372 -8.28 6.75 23.32
N PHE A 373 -7.35 5.89 23.73
CA PHE A 373 -7.01 4.65 23.03
C PHE A 373 -8.18 3.65 23.03
N LEU A 374 -8.76 3.38 24.19
CA LEU A 374 -9.91 2.46 24.32
C LEU A 374 -11.12 2.91 23.49
N SER A 375 -11.28 4.23 23.31
CA SER A 375 -12.36 4.77 22.47
C SER A 375 -12.23 4.36 20.99
N VAL A 376 -11.01 4.17 20.49
CA VAL A 376 -10.76 3.74 19.11
C VAL A 376 -10.97 2.23 18.99
N SER A 377 -10.34 1.45 19.87
CA SER A 377 -10.33 -0.01 19.77
C SER A 377 -11.72 -0.64 19.92
N LYS A 378 -12.59 -0.07 20.75
CA LYS A 378 -13.94 -0.61 21.03
C LYS A 378 -14.80 -0.78 19.77
N GLY A 379 -14.45 -0.14 18.65
CA GLY A 379 -15.16 -0.28 17.39
C GLY A 379 -15.00 -1.67 16.74
N SER A 380 -13.87 -2.34 16.98
CA SER A 380 -13.59 -3.68 16.43
C SER A 380 -13.96 -4.81 17.41
N GLU A 381 -14.03 -6.03 16.88
CA GLU A 381 -14.03 -7.26 17.68
C GLU A 381 -12.59 -7.76 17.95
N GLU A 382 -11.58 -7.25 17.23
CA GLU A 382 -10.17 -7.58 17.48
C GLU A 382 -9.70 -6.89 18.77
N PRO A 383 -9.22 -7.65 19.78
CA PRO A 383 -8.80 -7.06 21.05
C PRO A 383 -7.58 -6.13 20.92
N PRO A 384 -7.57 -4.96 21.59
CA PRO A 384 -6.41 -4.09 21.60
C PRO A 384 -5.27 -4.65 22.44
N VAL A 385 -4.05 -4.26 22.09
CA VAL A 385 -2.83 -4.57 22.85
C VAL A 385 -2.01 -3.29 22.97
N PHE A 386 -1.35 -3.09 24.10
CA PHE A 386 -0.31 -2.08 24.23
C PHE A 386 1.04 -2.79 24.32
N LEU A 387 1.83 -2.71 23.25
CA LEU A 387 3.16 -3.31 23.19
C LEU A 387 4.18 -2.37 23.83
N GLU A 388 4.96 -2.90 24.75
CA GLU A 388 6.03 -2.20 25.45
C GLU A 388 7.31 -3.04 25.36
N LEU A 389 8.37 -2.46 24.79
CA LEU A 389 9.67 -3.09 24.55
C LEU A 389 10.73 -2.34 25.34
N HIS A 390 11.56 -3.05 26.11
CA HIS A 390 12.71 -2.46 26.81
C HIS A 390 13.98 -3.06 26.26
N TYR A 391 14.83 -2.24 25.65
CA TYR A 391 16.19 -2.60 25.29
C TYR A 391 17.17 -1.95 26.26
N ASN A 392 17.83 -2.77 27.08
CA ASN A 392 18.82 -2.35 28.08
C ASN A 392 20.23 -2.56 27.52
N GLY A 393 20.61 -1.72 26.55
CA GLY A 393 21.92 -1.79 25.89
C GLY A 393 23.02 -1.05 26.64
N CYS A 394 22.69 -0.07 27.49
CA CYS A 394 23.68 0.66 28.25
C CYS A 394 24.13 -0.14 29.48
N PRO A 395 25.43 -0.22 29.78
CA PRO A 395 25.91 -0.81 31.03
C PRO A 395 25.35 -0.14 32.29
N ASP A 396 25.05 1.16 32.21
CA ASP A 396 24.32 1.89 33.24
C ASP A 396 22.80 1.81 33.03
N ASN A 397 22.16 0.91 33.78
CA ASN A 397 20.70 0.76 33.77
C ASN A 397 19.95 2.02 34.25
N ALA A 398 20.63 2.96 34.93
CA ALA A 398 20.02 4.23 35.35
C ALA A 398 20.04 5.31 34.26
N GLN A 399 20.74 5.08 33.14
CA GLN A 399 20.76 6.02 32.01
C GLN A 399 19.32 6.24 31.50
N CYS A 400 18.89 7.52 31.50
CA CYS A 400 17.58 7.90 30.97
C CYS A 400 17.37 7.35 29.54
N PRO A 401 16.30 6.59 29.29
CA PRO A 401 16.10 5.92 28.01
C PRO A 401 15.70 6.89 26.90
N LEU A 402 16.01 6.51 25.66
CA LEU A 402 15.35 7.06 24.47
C LEU A 402 13.98 6.39 24.33
N LEU A 403 12.91 7.18 24.25
CA LEU A 403 11.56 6.66 24.04
C LEU A 403 11.20 6.73 22.56
N LEU A 404 10.85 5.60 21.97
CA LEU A 404 10.33 5.48 20.62
C LEU A 404 8.86 5.06 20.68
N VAL A 405 7.94 5.85 20.12
CA VAL A 405 6.50 5.59 20.20
C VAL A 405 5.89 5.45 18.81
N GLY A 406 5.21 4.36 18.51
CA GLY A 406 4.68 4.08 17.17
C GLY A 406 3.16 3.97 17.13
N LYS A 407 2.50 4.71 16.22
CA LYS A 407 1.07 4.47 15.90
C LYS A 407 0.90 3.06 15.35
N GLY A 408 0.00 2.28 15.95
CA GLY A 408 -0.21 0.87 15.65
C GLY A 408 -1.63 0.52 15.17
N ILE A 409 -2.25 1.32 14.29
CA ILE A 409 -3.55 0.96 13.74
C ILE A 409 -3.36 -0.16 12.70
N THR A 410 -3.74 -1.39 13.03
CA THR A 410 -3.48 -2.57 12.18
C THR A 410 -4.32 -2.55 10.90
N PHE A 411 -5.51 -1.94 10.97
CA PHE A 411 -6.32 -1.60 9.82
C PHE A 411 -7.18 -0.37 10.12
N ASP A 412 -7.17 0.61 9.22
CA ASP A 412 -7.94 1.85 9.36
C ASP A 412 -9.03 1.98 8.28
N SER A 413 -10.27 1.72 8.68
CA SER A 413 -11.44 1.99 7.84
C SER A 413 -11.92 3.44 7.96
N GLY A 414 -11.42 4.19 8.95
CA GLY A 414 -11.90 5.49 9.40
C GLY A 414 -13.03 5.44 10.42
N GLY A 415 -13.54 4.26 10.77
CA GLY A 415 -14.66 4.11 11.71
C GLY A 415 -15.97 4.64 11.12
N ILE A 416 -16.74 5.40 11.90
CA ILE A 416 -18.00 6.01 11.43
C ILE A 416 -17.76 7.09 10.37
N SER A 417 -16.66 7.84 10.48
CA SER A 417 -16.13 8.72 9.45
C SER A 417 -15.44 7.91 8.34
N LEU A 418 -16.19 6.99 7.74
CA LEU A 418 -15.71 5.93 6.85
C LEU A 418 -14.94 6.46 5.63
N LYS A 419 -13.77 5.87 5.37
CA LYS A 419 -12.97 6.15 4.17
C LYS A 419 -13.65 5.66 2.89
N PRO A 420 -13.36 6.28 1.73
CA PRO A 420 -13.76 5.74 0.44
C PRO A 420 -13.14 4.36 0.17
N PRO A 421 -13.79 3.49 -0.66
CA PRO A 421 -13.21 2.19 -1.01
C PRO A 421 -11.87 2.27 -1.74
N SER A 422 -11.62 3.36 -2.47
CA SER A 422 -10.38 3.55 -3.24
C SER A 422 -9.19 3.74 -2.30
N GLY A 423 -8.17 2.88 -2.42
CA GLY A 423 -6.94 2.95 -1.63
C GLY A 423 -7.05 2.42 -0.19
N MET A 424 -8.24 1.99 0.23
CA MET A 424 -8.45 1.49 1.60
C MET A 424 -7.60 0.24 1.91
N ASP A 425 -7.27 -0.59 0.91
CA ASP A 425 -6.40 -1.75 1.13
C ASP A 425 -5.03 -1.36 1.70
N ALA A 426 -4.50 -0.19 1.33
CA ALA A 426 -3.22 0.31 1.81
C ALA A 426 -3.24 0.64 3.32
N MET A 427 -4.42 0.83 3.92
CA MET A 427 -4.59 1.11 5.35
C MET A 427 -4.22 -0.06 6.26
N ARG A 428 -3.92 -1.25 5.69
CA ARG A 428 -3.21 -2.32 6.42
C ARG A 428 -1.81 -1.90 6.90
N ALA A 429 -1.25 -0.82 6.35
CA ALA A 429 0.04 -0.25 6.75
C ALA A 429 -0.10 0.96 7.68
N ASP A 430 -1.29 1.20 8.24
CA ASP A 430 -1.52 2.30 9.19
C ASP A 430 -0.93 2.04 10.59
N MET A 431 -0.21 0.92 10.70
CA MET A 431 0.66 0.50 11.80
C MET A 431 2.15 0.75 11.48
N GLY A 432 2.45 1.51 10.40
CA GLY A 432 3.82 1.78 9.96
C GLY A 432 4.67 2.49 11.01
N GLY A 433 4.04 3.30 11.88
CA GLY A 433 4.71 3.92 13.03
C GLY A 433 5.23 2.88 14.02
N ALA A 434 4.39 1.93 14.43
CA ALA A 434 4.77 0.82 15.28
C ALA A 434 5.82 -0.08 14.62
N ALA A 435 5.67 -0.38 13.32
CA ALA A 435 6.61 -1.19 12.57
C ALA A 435 8.03 -0.59 12.58
N THR A 436 8.16 0.67 12.19
CA THR A 436 9.45 1.37 12.09
C THR A 436 10.16 1.48 13.44
N VAL A 437 9.42 1.80 14.51
CA VAL A 437 9.95 1.86 15.87
C VAL A 437 10.42 0.49 16.37
N CYS A 438 9.59 -0.55 16.23
CA CYS A 438 9.96 -1.89 16.69
C CYS A 438 11.17 -2.42 15.91
N SER A 439 11.20 -2.23 14.59
CA SER A 439 12.35 -2.62 13.76
C SER A 439 13.62 -1.86 14.12
N ALA A 440 13.53 -0.58 14.48
CA ALA A 440 14.69 0.19 14.94
C ALA A 440 15.27 -0.39 16.25
N ILE A 441 14.41 -0.79 17.20
CA ILE A 441 14.84 -1.40 18.47
C ILE A 441 15.46 -2.78 18.25
N ILE A 442 14.83 -3.62 17.41
CA ILE A 442 15.40 -4.93 17.02
C ILE A 442 16.80 -4.74 16.42
N THR A 443 16.96 -3.75 15.55
CA THR A 443 18.25 -3.46 14.90
C THR A 443 19.27 -2.91 15.90
N ALA A 444 18.86 -2.03 16.81
CA ALA A 444 19.72 -1.53 17.88
C ALA A 444 20.23 -2.65 18.78
N ALA A 445 19.37 -3.61 19.14
CA ALA A 445 19.74 -4.80 19.89
C ALA A 445 20.72 -5.70 19.10
N ALA A 446 20.46 -5.93 17.82
CA ALA A 446 21.35 -6.69 16.94
C ALA A 446 22.75 -6.06 16.79
N LEU A 447 22.82 -4.73 16.83
CA LEU A 447 24.07 -3.97 16.79
C LEU A 447 24.73 -3.82 18.17
N ASN A 448 24.10 -4.31 19.24
CA ASN A 448 24.52 -4.10 20.63
C ASN A 448 24.83 -2.62 20.93
N LEU A 449 23.96 -1.71 20.50
CA LEU A 449 24.18 -0.27 20.73
C LEU A 449 24.18 0.04 22.24
N PRO A 450 25.17 0.78 22.77
CA PRO A 450 25.29 1.04 24.20
C PRO A 450 24.34 2.15 24.67
N ILE A 451 23.03 1.94 24.53
CA ILE A 451 21.98 2.90 24.88
C ILE A 451 20.71 2.18 25.36
N ASN A 452 20.05 2.74 26.37
CA ASN A 452 18.73 2.26 26.79
C ASN A 452 17.63 2.83 25.88
N ILE A 453 16.77 1.97 25.34
CA ILE A 453 15.64 2.35 24.48
C ILE A 453 14.36 1.69 24.98
N ILE A 454 13.28 2.46 25.10
CA ILE A 454 11.94 1.91 25.36
C ILE A 454 11.05 2.18 24.16
N GLY A 455 10.45 1.12 23.61
CA GLY A 455 9.48 1.16 22.52
C GLY A 455 8.06 1.04 23.05
N LEU A 456 7.15 1.91 22.60
CA LEU A 456 5.73 1.86 22.95
C LEU A 456 4.88 1.85 21.69
N ALA A 457 3.96 0.90 21.56
CA ALA A 457 3.05 0.80 20.43
C ALA A 457 1.63 0.43 20.88
N PRO A 458 0.69 1.39 20.97
CA PRO A 458 -0.73 1.09 21.08
C PRO A 458 -1.23 0.46 19.77
N LEU A 459 -1.77 -0.76 19.85
CA LEU A 459 -2.18 -1.57 18.71
C LEU A 459 -3.68 -1.90 18.77
N CYS A 460 -4.42 -1.53 17.74
CA CYS A 460 -5.83 -1.91 17.55
C CYS A 460 -6.27 -1.70 16.09
N GLU A 461 -7.49 -2.10 15.76
CA GLU A 461 -8.15 -1.67 14.52
C GLU A 461 -9.03 -0.42 14.75
N ASN A 462 -9.34 0.30 13.67
CA ASN A 462 -10.36 1.36 13.66
C ASN A 462 -11.52 0.94 12.73
N MET A 463 -12.63 0.50 13.30
CA MET A 463 -13.74 -0.15 12.58
C MET A 463 -15.11 0.48 12.89
N PRO A 464 -16.03 0.60 11.91
CA PRO A 464 -17.42 0.96 12.17
C PRO A 464 -18.15 -0.23 12.78
N SER A 465 -18.92 0.04 13.83
CA SER A 465 -19.84 -0.92 14.44
C SER A 465 -20.87 -0.19 15.31
N GLY A 466 -21.81 -0.92 15.92
CA GLY A 466 -22.76 -0.34 16.87
C GLY A 466 -22.13 0.20 18.17
N LYS A 467 -20.85 -0.11 18.42
CA LYS A 467 -20.07 0.30 19.61
C LYS A 467 -18.93 1.28 19.30
N ALA A 468 -18.71 1.61 18.03
CA ALA A 468 -17.64 2.49 17.58
C ALA A 468 -17.78 3.94 18.11
N ASN A 469 -16.68 4.69 18.08
CA ASN A 469 -16.72 6.13 18.31
C ASN A 469 -17.69 6.81 17.33
N LYS A 470 -18.37 7.83 17.81
CA LYS A 470 -19.31 8.64 17.03
C LYS A 470 -18.78 10.08 16.96
N PRO A 471 -18.88 10.74 15.80
CA PRO A 471 -18.60 12.17 15.72
C PRO A 471 -19.34 12.96 16.81
N GLY A 472 -18.59 13.75 17.59
CA GLY A 472 -19.06 14.53 18.74
C GLY A 472 -18.94 13.84 20.10
N ASP A 473 -18.53 12.56 20.17
CA ASP A 473 -18.21 11.91 21.45
C ASP A 473 -17.07 12.67 22.14
N VAL A 474 -17.14 12.77 23.48
CA VAL A 474 -16.05 13.31 24.30
C VAL A 474 -15.41 12.16 25.07
N VAL A 475 -14.09 12.06 24.99
CA VAL A 475 -13.29 11.01 25.64
C VAL A 475 -12.24 11.63 26.56
N THR A 476 -11.86 10.92 27.62
CA THR A 476 -10.83 11.38 28.56
C THR A 476 -9.53 10.63 28.30
N ALA A 477 -8.45 11.36 28.05
CA ALA A 477 -7.11 10.80 27.91
C ALA A 477 -6.47 10.51 29.28
N LYS A 478 -5.37 9.77 29.29
CA LYS A 478 -4.62 9.36 30.48
C LYS A 478 -4.18 10.52 31.39
N ASN A 479 -3.91 11.71 30.82
CA ASN A 479 -3.55 12.89 31.59
C ASN A 479 -4.77 13.69 32.11
N GLY A 480 -5.98 13.17 31.95
CA GLY A 480 -7.22 13.82 32.37
C GLY A 480 -7.79 14.84 31.39
N LYS A 481 -7.07 15.20 30.31
CA LYS A 481 -7.61 16.09 29.27
C LYS A 481 -8.76 15.42 28.53
N THR A 482 -9.79 16.19 28.23
CA THR A 482 -10.94 15.77 27.45
C THR A 482 -10.74 16.09 25.96
N ILE A 483 -11.17 15.18 25.10
CA ILE A 483 -11.04 15.29 23.64
C ILE A 483 -12.42 15.11 23.00
N GLN A 484 -12.89 16.11 22.26
CA GLN A 484 -14.02 15.99 21.35
C GLN A 484 -13.56 15.28 20.06
N VAL A 485 -14.18 14.13 19.77
CA VAL A 485 -13.90 13.29 18.60
C VAL A 485 -14.87 13.67 17.48
N ASP A 486 -14.55 14.69 16.69
CA ASP A 486 -15.42 15.13 15.58
C ASP A 486 -15.20 14.33 14.29
N ASN A 487 -14.03 13.71 14.14
CA ASN A 487 -13.74 12.81 13.02
C ASN A 487 -13.09 11.53 13.53
N THR A 488 -13.73 10.38 13.33
CA THR A 488 -13.22 9.09 13.80
C THR A 488 -12.08 8.54 12.95
N ASP A 489 -11.81 9.16 11.79
CA ASP A 489 -10.65 8.93 10.92
C ASP A 489 -9.40 9.75 11.35
N ALA A 490 -9.52 10.46 12.47
CA ALA A 490 -8.40 11.10 13.16
C ALA A 490 -8.11 10.34 14.47
N GLU A 491 -8.08 9.02 14.39
CA GLU A 491 -7.88 8.05 15.49
C GLU A 491 -6.42 7.94 15.94
N GLY A 492 -5.47 8.05 15.02
CA GLY A 492 -4.05 7.82 15.30
C GLY A 492 -3.52 8.79 16.36
N ARG A 493 -4.01 10.03 16.38
CA ARG A 493 -3.65 11.00 17.43
C ARG A 493 -4.30 10.71 18.78
N LEU A 494 -5.46 10.02 18.81
CA LEU A 494 -6.13 9.61 20.04
C LEU A 494 -5.33 8.50 20.73
N ILE A 495 -4.92 7.46 19.99
CA ILE A 495 -4.13 6.36 20.59
C ILE A 495 -2.74 6.85 21.02
N LEU A 496 -2.16 7.79 20.26
CA LEU A 496 -0.87 8.41 20.60
C LEU A 496 -0.94 9.34 21.80
N ALA A 497 -2.08 10.00 22.05
CA ALA A 497 -2.24 10.87 23.22
C ALA A 497 -1.95 10.08 24.52
N ASP A 498 -2.54 8.90 24.65
CA ASP A 498 -2.34 8.04 25.83
C ASP A 498 -0.95 7.44 25.89
N ALA A 499 -0.41 6.99 24.75
CA ALA A 499 0.95 6.45 24.68
C ALA A 499 2.03 7.50 25.01
N LEU A 500 1.86 8.74 24.53
CA LEU A 500 2.75 9.85 24.87
C LEU A 500 2.64 10.24 26.34
N CYS A 501 1.43 10.24 26.92
CA CYS A 501 1.27 10.43 28.36
C CYS A 501 2.02 9.35 29.15
N TYR A 502 1.86 8.08 28.76
CA TYR A 502 2.55 6.97 29.41
C TYR A 502 4.06 7.05 29.25
N ALA A 503 4.58 7.50 28.10
CA ALA A 503 6.02 7.64 27.87
C ALA A 503 6.74 8.52 28.93
N HIS A 504 6.04 9.47 29.56
CA HIS A 504 6.63 10.34 30.58
C HIS A 504 6.90 9.61 31.92
N SER A 505 6.28 8.45 32.18
CA SER A 505 6.55 7.69 33.42
C SER A 505 7.97 7.11 33.48
N PHE A 506 8.70 7.11 32.36
CA PHE A 506 10.05 6.56 32.23
C PHE A 506 11.16 7.61 32.35
N ASN A 507 10.84 8.88 32.64
CA ASN A 507 11.81 9.98 32.70
C ASN A 507 12.77 10.00 31.48
N PRO A 508 12.23 10.13 30.26
CA PRO A 508 12.98 9.92 29.03
C PRO A 508 14.02 11.02 28.77
N ARG A 509 15.16 10.65 28.18
CA ARG A 509 16.14 11.60 27.62
C ARG A 509 15.53 12.37 26.44
N ALA A 510 14.79 11.66 25.59
CA ALA A 510 14.04 12.22 24.48
C ALA A 510 12.87 11.29 24.12
N ILE A 511 11.81 11.85 23.52
CA ILE A 511 10.67 11.10 23.00
C ILE A 511 10.59 11.33 21.49
N VAL A 512 10.62 10.27 20.69
CA VAL A 512 10.41 10.33 19.25
C VAL A 512 9.22 9.44 18.90
N ASN A 513 8.15 10.02 18.33
CA ASN A 513 7.01 9.23 17.88
C ASN A 513 6.86 9.22 16.36
N ALA A 514 6.55 8.07 15.77
CA ALA A 514 6.34 7.89 14.34
C ALA A 514 4.91 7.43 14.06
N ALA A 515 4.28 7.99 13.01
CA ALA A 515 2.91 7.64 12.63
C ALA A 515 2.61 7.95 11.17
N THR A 516 1.89 7.04 10.50
CA THR A 516 1.15 7.31 9.27
C THR A 516 -0.08 8.16 9.62
N LEU A 517 0.13 9.45 9.93
CA LEU A 517 -0.85 10.21 10.68
C LEU A 517 -1.83 10.99 9.81
N THR A 518 -1.34 11.62 8.73
CA THR A 518 -2.20 12.52 7.95
C THR A 518 -1.99 12.39 6.44
N GLY A 519 -3.08 12.33 5.68
CA GLY A 519 -3.03 12.53 4.22
C GLY A 519 -2.51 13.92 3.84
N ALA A 520 -2.58 14.90 4.76
CA ALA A 520 -2.01 16.23 4.55
C ALA A 520 -0.48 16.20 4.43
N MET A 521 0.21 15.27 5.09
CA MET A 521 1.66 15.12 4.95
C MET A 521 2.06 14.58 3.58
N ASP A 522 1.29 13.61 3.07
CA ASP A 522 1.47 13.10 1.70
C ASP A 522 1.29 14.22 0.66
N VAL A 523 0.26 15.07 0.82
CA VAL A 523 0.07 16.23 -0.06
C VAL A 523 1.21 17.25 0.07
N ALA A 524 1.79 17.42 1.26
CA ALA A 524 2.81 18.44 1.52
C ALA A 524 4.20 18.07 0.96
N LEU A 525 4.67 16.85 1.22
CA LEU A 525 6.04 16.41 0.91
C LEU A 525 6.09 15.17 0.00
N GLY A 526 4.97 14.48 -0.19
CA GLY A 526 4.93 13.18 -0.85
C GLY A 526 5.89 12.19 -0.19
N SER A 527 6.58 11.40 -1.01
CA SER A 527 7.56 10.41 -0.57
C SER A 527 9.00 10.94 -0.49
N ALA A 528 9.23 12.25 -0.64
CA ALA A 528 10.57 12.82 -0.68
C ALA A 528 11.29 12.72 0.67
N ALA A 529 10.58 13.00 1.76
CA ALA A 529 11.09 13.01 3.12
C ALA A 529 9.97 12.78 4.15
N THR A 530 10.34 12.25 5.32
CA THR A 530 9.45 12.24 6.49
C THR A 530 9.30 13.64 7.06
N GLY A 531 8.08 14.08 7.39
CA GLY A 531 7.85 15.37 8.04
C GLY A 531 8.11 15.30 9.54
N VAL A 532 8.99 16.15 10.06
CA VAL A 532 9.40 16.18 11.48
C VAL A 532 8.93 17.46 12.16
N PHE A 533 8.11 17.31 13.18
CA PHE A 533 7.71 18.39 14.08
C PHE A 533 8.44 18.21 15.41
N THR A 534 9.15 19.22 15.90
CA THR A 534 9.86 19.10 17.17
C THR A 534 9.93 20.42 17.92
N ASN A 535 9.92 20.34 19.24
CA ASN A 535 10.17 21.44 20.16
C ASN A 535 11.67 21.61 20.51
N SER A 536 12.56 20.87 19.86
CA SER A 536 13.99 20.83 20.16
C SER A 536 14.83 20.93 18.89
N ASP A 537 15.60 22.02 18.77
CA ASP A 537 16.55 22.19 17.66
C ASP A 537 17.64 21.12 17.69
N TRP A 538 18.12 20.76 18.88
CA TRP A 538 19.06 19.65 19.05
C TRP A 538 18.49 18.35 18.47
N LEU A 539 17.24 18.01 18.77
CA LEU A 539 16.64 16.75 18.30
C LEU A 539 16.42 16.76 16.78
N TRP A 540 16.03 17.91 16.22
CA TRP A 540 15.99 18.12 14.77
C TRP A 540 17.36 17.85 14.14
N GLU A 541 18.43 18.45 14.67
CA GLU A 541 19.77 18.30 14.10
C GLU A 541 20.27 16.85 14.16
N GLN A 542 20.01 16.11 15.24
CA GLN A 542 20.40 14.70 15.34
C GLN A 542 19.67 13.84 14.30
N LEU A 543 18.36 14.00 14.17
CA LEU A 543 17.56 13.28 13.17
C LEU A 543 17.96 13.66 11.74
N HIS A 544 18.20 14.95 11.49
CA HIS A 544 18.62 15.44 10.18
C HIS A 544 19.99 14.87 9.79
N LYS A 545 20.99 14.90 10.68
CA LYS A 545 22.32 14.30 10.45
C LYS A 545 22.22 12.81 10.13
N ALA A 546 21.44 12.05 10.92
CA ALA A 546 21.19 10.64 10.65
C ALA A 546 20.59 10.43 9.26
N SER A 547 19.60 11.25 8.87
CA SER A 547 18.95 11.14 7.56
C SER A 547 19.87 11.43 6.37
N VAL A 548 20.88 12.29 6.56
CA VAL A 548 21.89 12.59 5.53
C VAL A 548 22.74 11.35 5.25
N VAL A 549 23.12 10.60 6.29
CA VAL A 549 23.93 9.37 6.18
C VAL A 549 23.14 8.24 5.53
N THR A 550 21.89 8.06 5.95
CA THR A 550 21.05 6.96 5.44
C THR A 550 20.46 7.25 4.06
N GLY A 551 20.34 8.52 3.67
CA GLY A 551 19.57 8.95 2.49
C GLY A 551 18.06 8.86 2.67
N ASP A 552 17.57 8.36 3.82
CA ASP A 552 16.14 8.33 4.14
C ASP A 552 15.74 9.61 4.87
N ARG A 553 15.56 10.65 4.04
CA ARG A 553 15.50 12.06 4.44
C ARG A 553 14.38 12.40 5.39
N VAL A 554 14.64 13.39 6.22
CA VAL A 554 13.65 14.09 7.04
C VAL A 554 13.57 15.56 6.67
N TRP A 555 12.40 16.17 6.86
CA TRP A 555 12.19 17.59 6.61
C TRP A 555 11.43 18.25 7.76
N ARG A 556 11.89 19.42 8.20
CA ARG A 556 11.31 20.08 9.37
C ARG A 556 9.98 20.75 9.02
N MET A 557 8.99 20.52 9.87
CA MET A 557 7.65 21.10 9.78
C MET A 557 7.37 21.97 11.02
N PRO A 558 6.56 23.04 10.87
CA PRO A 558 6.40 24.04 11.93
C PRO A 558 5.51 23.55 13.08
N LEU A 559 5.95 23.79 14.32
CA LEU A 559 5.19 23.51 15.54
C LEU A 559 4.80 24.83 16.23
N PHE A 560 3.89 25.58 15.60
CA PHE A 560 3.51 26.92 16.06
C PHE A 560 2.22 26.92 16.90
N GLN A 561 2.15 27.86 17.85
CA GLN A 561 0.94 28.14 18.64
C GLN A 561 -0.28 28.46 17.76
N HIS A 562 -0.05 28.97 16.55
CA HIS A 562 -1.09 29.19 15.54
C HIS A 562 -1.93 27.91 15.30
N TYR A 563 -1.29 26.74 15.23
CA TYR A 563 -1.97 25.47 15.02
C TYR A 563 -2.58 24.92 16.30
N THR A 564 -1.93 25.11 17.46
CA THR A 564 -2.47 24.72 18.77
C THR A 564 -3.81 25.38 19.04
N ARG A 565 -3.94 26.69 18.77
CA ARG A 565 -5.22 27.41 18.93
C ARG A 565 -6.36 26.77 18.13
N GLN A 566 -6.07 26.21 16.95
CA GLN A 566 -7.10 25.59 16.12
C GLN A 566 -7.63 24.26 16.67
N VAL A 567 -6.91 23.60 17.56
CA VAL A 567 -7.34 22.34 18.20
C VAL A 567 -7.81 22.56 19.64
N THR A 568 -7.35 23.61 20.33
CA THR A 568 -7.82 23.96 21.68
C THR A 568 -9.09 24.81 21.68
N ASP A 569 -9.40 25.51 20.60
CA ASP A 569 -10.68 26.21 20.40
C ASP A 569 -11.80 25.17 20.16
N CYS A 570 -12.15 24.43 21.21
CA CYS A 570 -13.09 23.32 21.18
C CYS A 570 -14.41 23.70 21.87
N GLN A 571 -15.52 23.15 21.40
CA GLN A 571 -16.85 23.49 21.92
C GLN A 571 -17.21 22.70 23.19
N LEU A 572 -16.83 21.42 23.24
CA LEU A 572 -17.33 20.47 24.24
C LEU A 572 -16.25 19.95 25.20
N ALA A 573 -14.98 20.15 24.88
CA ALA A 573 -13.86 19.53 25.57
C ALA A 573 -12.63 20.46 25.60
N ASP A 574 -11.54 20.03 26.22
CA ASP A 574 -10.28 20.78 26.23
C ASP A 574 -9.64 20.85 24.84
N LEU A 575 -9.85 19.81 24.02
CA LEU A 575 -9.26 19.65 22.70
C LEU A 575 -10.28 19.09 21.71
N ASN A 576 -10.18 19.50 20.44
CA ASN A 576 -10.82 18.84 19.32
C ASN A 576 -9.79 17.97 18.57
N ASN A 577 -10.17 16.74 18.20
CA ASN A 577 -9.26 15.85 17.47
C ASN A 577 -9.05 16.28 16.01
N VAL A 578 -9.79 17.28 15.50
CA VAL A 578 -9.51 17.93 14.23
C VAL A 578 -9.36 19.45 14.41
N GLY A 579 -8.60 20.08 13.51
CA GLY A 579 -8.45 21.53 13.52
C GLY A 579 -9.72 22.24 13.04
N LYS A 580 -10.04 23.38 13.66
CA LYS A 580 -11.19 24.25 13.35
C LYS A 580 -11.35 24.58 11.86
N TYR A 581 -10.25 24.84 11.16
CA TYR A 581 -10.26 25.11 9.71
C TYR A 581 -9.93 23.82 8.95
N SER A 582 -10.94 22.94 8.83
CA SER A 582 -10.83 21.67 8.13
C SER A 582 -10.03 21.81 6.82
N ARG A 583 -9.07 20.90 6.61
CA ARG A 583 -8.11 20.80 5.49
C ARG A 583 -6.85 21.67 5.53
N SER A 584 -6.88 22.87 6.11
CA SER A 584 -5.69 23.75 6.08
C SER A 584 -4.70 23.41 7.19
N GLY A 585 -3.45 23.12 6.83
CA GLY A 585 -2.41 22.78 7.81
C GLY A 585 -2.68 21.50 8.59
N GLY A 586 -3.36 20.51 7.98
CA GLY A 586 -3.81 19.29 8.66
C GLY A 586 -2.71 18.51 9.40
N ALA A 587 -1.51 18.41 8.82
CA ALA A 587 -0.36 17.81 9.48
C ALA A 587 0.11 18.63 10.70
N CYS A 588 0.10 19.96 10.57
CA CYS A 588 0.54 20.86 11.64
C CYS A 588 -0.44 20.89 12.82
N THR A 589 -1.74 20.85 12.55
CA THR A 589 -2.77 20.75 13.62
C THR A 589 -2.76 19.38 14.28
N ALA A 590 -2.46 18.30 13.54
CA ALA A 590 -2.23 16.98 14.14
C ALA A 590 -1.03 16.98 15.09
N ALA A 591 0.10 17.55 14.67
CA ALA A 591 1.27 17.70 15.53
C ALA A 591 0.98 18.57 16.76
N ALA A 592 0.22 19.67 16.57
CA ALA A 592 -0.19 20.54 17.66
C ALA A 592 -1.12 19.84 18.66
N PHE A 593 -2.01 18.97 18.19
CA PHE A 593 -2.82 18.11 19.06
C PHE A 593 -1.92 17.19 19.90
N LEU A 594 -0.95 16.51 19.28
CA LEU A 594 -0.03 15.62 20.01
C LEU A 594 0.80 16.38 21.05
N ARG A 595 1.20 17.63 20.75
CA ARG A 595 1.97 18.49 21.67
C ARG A 595 1.27 18.70 23.01
N GLU A 596 -0.06 18.67 23.04
CA GLU A 596 -0.85 18.85 24.26
C GLU A 596 -0.73 17.69 25.26
N PHE A 597 -0.13 16.58 24.84
CA PHE A 597 0.15 15.40 25.67
C PHE A 597 1.65 15.22 25.97
N VAL A 598 2.46 16.25 25.69
CA VAL A 598 3.91 16.22 25.85
C VAL A 598 4.42 17.41 26.66
N THR A 599 5.12 17.13 27.76
CA THR A 599 5.86 18.12 28.55
C THR A 599 7.38 18.00 28.42
N ALA A 600 7.87 16.87 27.88
CA ALA A 600 9.30 16.64 27.68
C ALA A 600 9.98 17.75 26.86
N PRO A 601 11.21 18.16 27.23
CA PRO A 601 11.95 19.21 26.54
C PRO A 601 12.46 18.77 25.16
N HIS A 602 12.63 17.47 24.95
CA HIS A 602 13.11 16.90 23.68
C HIS A 602 12.10 15.91 23.13
N TRP A 603 11.16 16.42 22.33
CA TRP A 603 10.16 15.62 21.64
C TRP A 603 10.15 15.88 20.14
N ALA A 604 10.07 14.81 19.34
CA ALA A 604 9.86 14.88 17.90
C ALA A 604 8.72 13.96 17.47
N HIS A 605 7.84 14.47 16.63
CA HIS A 605 6.84 13.70 15.90
C HIS A 605 7.26 13.59 14.42
N LEU A 606 7.33 12.35 13.93
CA LEU A 606 7.55 11.97 12.54
C LEU A 606 6.19 11.58 11.93
N ASP A 607 5.65 12.41 11.04
CA ASP A 607 4.54 12.02 10.18
C ASP A 607 5.10 11.35 8.92
N ILE A 608 4.89 10.03 8.84
CA ILE A 608 5.46 9.14 7.83
C ILE A 608 4.42 8.72 6.77
N ALA A 609 3.24 9.35 6.76
CA ALA A 609 2.17 8.97 5.81
C ALA A 609 2.62 9.05 4.35
N GLY A 610 3.32 10.13 3.95
CA GLY A 610 3.80 10.31 2.58
C GLY A 610 4.90 9.34 2.15
N VAL A 611 5.65 8.78 3.11
CA VAL A 611 6.69 7.78 2.83
C VAL A 611 6.21 6.35 3.04
N MET A 612 4.93 6.10 3.35
CA MET A 612 4.38 4.76 3.64
C MET A 612 4.64 3.75 2.50
N THR A 613 4.54 4.20 1.26
CA THR A 613 4.72 3.36 0.06
C THR A 613 5.87 3.83 -0.81
N ASN A 614 6.36 2.93 -1.65
CA ASN A 614 7.28 3.23 -2.75
C ASN A 614 6.67 2.69 -4.05
N LYS A 615 6.81 3.43 -5.14
CA LYS A 615 6.51 3.01 -6.51
C LYS A 615 7.81 2.77 -7.25
N ASP A 616 8.59 3.84 -7.41
CA ASP A 616 9.85 3.92 -8.13
C ASP A 616 10.75 5.09 -7.67
N GLU A 617 10.29 5.88 -6.70
CA GLU A 617 10.95 7.08 -6.19
C GLU A 617 12.28 6.76 -5.49
N VAL A 618 12.34 5.65 -4.76
CA VAL A 618 13.57 5.10 -4.16
C VAL A 618 14.04 3.91 -5.00
N PRO A 619 15.13 4.02 -5.79
CA PRO A 619 15.51 3.01 -6.79
C PRO A 619 15.79 1.62 -6.21
N TYR A 620 16.33 1.58 -4.99
CA TYR A 620 16.67 0.35 -4.27
C TYR A 620 15.50 -0.26 -3.50
N LEU A 621 14.30 0.32 -3.55
CA LEU A 621 13.07 -0.30 -3.06
C LEU A 621 12.19 -0.76 -4.24
N LYS A 622 11.54 -1.92 -4.11
CA LYS A 622 10.53 -2.36 -5.09
C LYS A 622 9.19 -1.68 -4.76
N LYS A 623 8.23 -1.74 -5.68
CA LYS A 623 6.86 -1.26 -5.44
C LYS A 623 6.24 -1.99 -4.24
N GLY A 624 5.73 -1.25 -3.25
CA GLY A 624 5.15 -1.81 -2.04
C GLY A 624 5.22 -0.86 -0.84
N MET A 625 5.07 -1.41 0.37
CA MET A 625 5.32 -0.66 1.62
C MET A 625 6.82 -0.45 1.78
N SER A 626 7.22 0.75 2.19
CA SER A 626 8.62 1.18 2.14
C SER A 626 9.44 0.83 3.39
N GLY A 627 8.79 0.73 4.56
CA GLY A 627 9.46 0.60 5.86
C GLY A 627 10.25 1.85 6.31
N ARG A 628 10.03 3.00 5.67
CA ARG A 628 10.74 4.25 5.97
C ARG A 628 10.11 4.97 7.18
N PRO A 629 10.90 5.63 8.06
CA PRO A 629 12.34 5.87 7.98
C PRO A 629 13.19 5.01 8.95
N THR A 630 13.00 3.68 8.97
CA THR A 630 13.65 2.78 9.96
C THR A 630 15.17 2.98 10.05
N ARG A 631 15.88 3.07 8.92
CA ARG A 631 17.35 3.23 8.91
C ARG A 631 17.78 4.54 9.60
N THR A 632 17.05 5.63 9.38
CA THR A 632 17.33 6.91 10.04
C THR A 632 17.11 6.84 11.55
N LEU A 633 16.12 6.09 12.04
CA LEU A 633 15.92 5.88 13.47
C LEU A 633 17.06 5.07 14.11
N VAL A 634 17.57 4.06 13.41
CA VAL A 634 18.73 3.26 13.86
C VAL A 634 20.00 4.12 13.91
N GLU A 635 20.30 4.85 12.83
CA GLU A 635 21.46 5.74 12.76
C GLU A 635 21.38 6.85 13.82
N PHE A 636 20.19 7.39 14.06
CA PHE A 636 19.95 8.36 15.14
C PHE A 636 20.25 7.75 16.52
N ALA A 637 19.76 6.55 16.81
CA ALA A 637 20.05 5.88 18.09
C ALA A 637 21.55 5.59 18.26
N ALA A 638 22.24 5.15 17.21
CA ALA A 638 23.69 4.95 17.21
C ALA A 638 24.46 6.26 17.45
N GLY A 639 24.02 7.35 16.80
CA GLY A 639 24.58 8.68 17.01
C GLY A 639 24.42 9.20 18.44
N LEU A 640 23.30 8.88 19.11
CA LEU A 640 23.09 9.20 20.51
C LEU A 640 23.90 8.31 21.47
N ALA A 641 24.09 7.05 21.15
CA ALA A 641 24.90 6.11 21.93
C ALA A 641 26.37 6.55 21.99
N ASN A 642 26.90 7.12 20.91
CA ASN A 642 28.25 7.69 20.85
C ASN A 642 28.42 9.02 21.60
N GLN A 643 27.33 9.62 22.09
CA GLN A 643 27.32 10.85 22.88
C GLN A 643 27.00 10.62 24.36
N ALA A 644 26.72 9.37 24.76
CA ALA A 644 26.27 9.00 26.10
C ALA A 644 27.41 8.91 27.11
#